data_AF-A0A921UKK3-F1
#
_entry.id   AF-A0A921UKK3-F1
#
_cell.length_a   1.000
_cell.length_b   1.000
_cell.length_c   1.000
_cell.angle_alpha   90.00
_cell.angle_beta   90.00
_cell.angle_gamma   90.00
#
_symmetry.space_group_name_H-M   'P 1'
#
loop_
_entity.id
_entity.type
_entity.pdbx_description
1 polymer ?
#
loop_
_entity_poly.entity_id
_entity_poly.type
_entity_poly.pdbx_seq_one_letter_code
_entity_poly.pdbx_strand_id
1 'polypeptide(L)'
;MSLDILSGKFVFSSCAAAKPPSKKMVTFLAAGASPSTPSRSTSSNAPSLRPRRVRTVPSSPTKQAPRPAVSSTSGTAKRRVRRRKVEEEEKGLGGGGGGGECVPSMEEAPISVATLYQNGDPLGRNELGRCVVEWLRQGMRSMASKLAAAEMAGDLVPTALALEWGSAEGRLAFVIQAQPYLSAAPMPEGLEALCLKACTHYPTLFDHFQRELCDVLLSYQHQGLISDLRATQSWRVLEEMANSSEHQAAVRTTSPRRPKAVHSSIGISLKKVRLMQTRIEEFVRHMSDLLRIERDVELEFTQLELNAVPMLDDDSKPPKPVEYLVSHGQAQQEQCDTICNLNVISSSTGLGGLHLVLFRVEGGHKLPPTTLSPGDMVCVRTCNSRGEGATSCKQGFVYNLGEDGCSITVALESRHGDATFSRLFGKSVRIDRIQGLADSLRYKRNLEALMLLERNGLQEDNVSIAVVATLFGDSKDVVKMAKNNLTDWDESSGPDLNLSERYAYDASQLRALKLGLNKKRPVLIIQGPPGTGKTVLLTELIVRAVKQGERVLVTAPSNAAVDKMVESLSRTGLNIVRVGNPVRLSPFVASKSLGEIVNCRLRQFRKELERKRTDLRKDLRQCIEDDSLAAGIRQLLKQLGKDLENKEKETIREVLSDAQVVLSTNTGAADPLVRRTGSFDLVIIDEAGQAIEPACWIPILQGKRCILAGDHCQLAPVVLSRKALDGGLGKSLLETASSLHDGLLTTRLTVQYRMHDSIAMWASKEMYHGLLKSSDLVASHLLADSPVVKATWITRCPLLLLDTRMPNGALNIGCKEHLDPAGTGSFYNEGEADIVTQQVLNLVHCGVSPSTIVVQSPYIAQVQLLREKLQEYPGLCPVEVSTIDSFQGREADAVIISMVRSNPLGAVGFLGDSRRINVAITRARKHVTVVCDTSTICHSTFLARLLRHIRRYGQVKHVAPGSLDGASGLGFSQPTLPSIS
;
A
#
# COMPACT_ATOMS: atom_id res chain seq x y z
N MET A 1 -32.18 32.94 -40.09
CA MET A 1 -32.77 32.49 -41.38
C MET A 1 -32.68 30.97 -41.43
N SER A 2 -33.57 30.32 -42.16
CA SER A 2 -33.77 28.85 -42.15
C SER A 2 -33.07 28.14 -43.33
N LEU A 3 -33.27 26.82 -43.42
CA LEU A 3 -32.95 25.90 -44.53
C LEU A 3 -31.51 25.34 -44.60
N ASP A 4 -31.26 24.10 -45.09
CA ASP A 4 -31.98 22.81 -44.84
C ASP A 4 -31.26 21.59 -45.46
N ILE A 5 -31.28 20.44 -44.75
CA ILE A 5 -31.59 19.05 -45.23
C ILE A 5 -30.68 18.31 -46.27
N LEU A 6 -30.70 16.95 -46.18
CA LEU A 6 -30.07 15.88 -47.04
C LEU A 6 -28.51 15.85 -47.05
N SER A 7 -27.75 14.78 -46.74
CA SER A 7 -27.86 13.30 -46.74
C SER A 7 -27.33 12.58 -48.01
N GLY A 8 -26.52 11.52 -47.82
CA GLY A 8 -26.03 10.61 -48.86
C GLY A 8 -25.45 9.32 -48.24
N LYS A 9 -25.48 8.19 -48.97
CA LYS A 9 -25.06 6.85 -48.50
C LYS A 9 -24.22 6.10 -49.55
N PHE A 10 -23.57 5.01 -49.12
CA PHE A 10 -22.88 3.98 -49.92
C PHE A 10 -21.55 4.47 -50.57
N VAL A 11 -20.63 3.64 -51.09
CA VAL A 11 -20.69 2.22 -51.54
C VAL A 11 -19.41 1.44 -51.11
N PHE A 12 -19.50 0.12 -50.95
CA PHE A 12 -18.36 -0.81 -50.79
C PHE A 12 -17.86 -1.34 -52.16
N SER A 13 -16.55 -1.54 -52.35
CA SER A 13 -16.02 -2.30 -53.50
C SER A 13 -14.74 -3.08 -53.14
N SER A 14 -14.34 -4.06 -53.96
CA SER A 14 -13.35 -5.09 -53.62
C SER A 14 -12.57 -5.63 -54.84
N CYS A 15 -11.44 -6.31 -54.56
CA CYS A 15 -10.54 -6.99 -55.52
C CYS A 15 -9.79 -6.06 -56.50
N ALA A 16 -8.72 -6.47 -57.21
CA ALA A 16 -8.11 -7.80 -57.35
C ALA A 16 -6.56 -7.77 -57.19
N ALA A 17 -5.86 -8.87 -57.53
CA ALA A 17 -4.46 -9.13 -57.16
C ALA A 17 -3.46 -9.20 -58.34
N ALA A 18 -2.16 -9.08 -58.04
CA ALA A 18 -1.05 -9.43 -58.93
C ALA A 18 0.17 -9.95 -58.14
N LYS A 19 1.00 -10.83 -58.75
CA LYS A 19 2.18 -11.48 -58.13
C LYS A 19 3.08 -12.13 -59.23
N PRO A 20 4.27 -12.67 -58.87
CA PRO A 20 5.62 -12.08 -58.92
C PRO A 20 6.36 -12.34 -60.26
N PRO A 21 7.71 -12.13 -60.37
CA PRO A 21 8.61 -13.31 -60.27
C PRO A 21 10.07 -13.08 -59.74
N SER A 22 10.76 -14.21 -59.47
CA SER A 22 12.23 -14.51 -59.49
C SER A 22 13.31 -13.43 -59.23
N LYS A 23 14.28 -13.59 -58.30
CA LYS A 23 15.37 -14.60 -58.11
C LYS A 23 16.60 -14.50 -59.05
N LYS A 24 17.76 -14.08 -58.49
CA LYS A 24 19.20 -14.45 -58.69
C LYS A 24 20.03 -13.40 -57.92
N MET A 25 21.05 -13.62 -57.06
CA MET A 25 22.06 -14.68 -56.82
C MET A 25 23.24 -14.68 -57.81
N VAL A 26 24.47 -14.40 -57.33
CA VAL A 26 25.75 -15.15 -57.56
C VAL A 26 27.00 -14.44 -56.94
N THR A 27 27.93 -15.28 -56.45
CA THR A 27 29.28 -15.16 -55.82
C THR A 27 30.15 -13.88 -55.75
N PHE A 28 30.83 -13.76 -54.59
CA PHE A 28 32.29 -13.61 -54.37
C PHE A 28 33.26 -13.28 -55.53
N LEU A 29 34.27 -12.46 -55.21
CA LEU A 29 35.68 -12.64 -55.61
C LEU A 29 36.63 -11.99 -54.58
N ALA A 30 37.93 -12.35 -54.56
CA ALA A 30 38.90 -11.85 -53.57
C ALA A 30 40.34 -11.75 -54.11
N ALA A 31 41.03 -10.64 -53.77
CA ALA A 31 42.48 -10.39 -53.85
C ALA A 31 42.77 -9.06 -53.11
N GLY A 32 43.98 -8.75 -52.61
CA GLY A 32 45.26 -9.46 -52.68
C GLY A 32 46.24 -9.02 -51.57
N ALA A 33 47.53 -9.34 -51.73
CA ALA A 33 48.51 -9.43 -50.64
C ALA A 33 49.22 -8.12 -50.22
N SER A 34 50.05 -8.26 -49.17
CA SER A 34 51.11 -7.38 -48.64
C SER A 34 52.34 -7.31 -49.61
N PRO A 35 53.53 -6.72 -49.30
CA PRO A 35 54.04 -6.17 -48.02
C PRO A 35 54.89 -4.86 -48.09
N SER A 36 55.36 -4.35 -46.94
CA SER A 36 56.78 -3.93 -46.73
C SER A 36 57.09 -3.39 -45.32
N THR A 37 58.32 -3.65 -44.87
CA THR A 37 59.12 -3.00 -43.81
C THR A 37 60.58 -2.96 -44.35
N PRO A 38 61.68 -2.53 -43.65
CA PRO A 38 61.84 -2.02 -42.27
C PRO A 38 62.82 -0.82 -42.09
N SER A 39 63.10 -0.46 -40.82
CA SER A 39 64.33 0.23 -40.32
C SER A 39 64.49 1.72 -40.66
N ARG A 40 65.30 2.58 -39.98
CA ARG A 40 66.23 2.55 -38.80
C ARG A 40 66.49 4.05 -38.41
N SER A 41 66.92 4.53 -37.24
CA SER A 41 67.00 4.06 -35.83
C SER A 41 67.61 5.16 -34.92
N THR A 42 67.85 4.86 -33.62
CA THR A 42 68.64 5.64 -32.58
C THR A 42 67.95 6.88 -31.99
N SER A 43 67.89 7.08 -30.66
CA SER A 43 68.19 6.25 -29.46
C SER A 43 67.21 6.67 -28.31
N SER A 44 67.31 6.45 -26.98
CA SER A 44 68.20 5.82 -25.97
C SER A 44 67.40 5.87 -24.63
N ASN A 45 67.53 5.05 -23.56
CA ASN A 45 68.30 3.85 -23.21
C ASN A 45 67.52 3.04 -22.11
N ALA A 46 68.14 2.05 -21.46
CA ALA A 46 67.56 1.14 -20.44
C ALA A 46 68.64 0.73 -19.39
N PRO A 47 68.43 -0.14 -18.35
CA PRO A 47 67.29 -1.00 -17.94
C PRO A 47 66.92 -0.81 -16.42
N SER A 48 66.52 -1.74 -15.50
CA SER A 48 66.28 -3.21 -15.44
C SER A 48 65.50 -3.69 -14.17
N LEU A 49 64.69 -4.76 -14.32
CA LEU A 49 64.44 -5.89 -13.37
C LEU A 49 63.68 -5.70 -12.00
N ARG A 50 63.32 -6.86 -11.39
CA ARG A 50 62.63 -7.13 -10.07
C ARG A 50 63.57 -8.07 -9.22
N PRO A 51 63.22 -8.75 -8.07
CA PRO A 51 62.06 -8.71 -7.12
C PRO A 51 62.37 -8.89 -5.57
N ARG A 52 61.34 -8.83 -4.70
CA ARG A 52 61.08 -9.59 -3.42
C ARG A 52 62.04 -9.59 -2.15
N ARG A 53 61.39 -9.49 -0.96
CA ARG A 53 61.59 -10.17 0.38
C ARG A 53 62.45 -9.56 1.56
N VAL A 54 61.73 -9.20 2.66
CA VAL A 54 61.78 -9.73 4.08
C VAL A 54 62.87 -9.34 5.14
N ARG A 55 62.39 -8.77 6.28
CA ARG A 55 62.83 -8.78 7.73
C ARG A 55 64.24 -8.35 8.22
N THR A 56 64.25 -7.56 9.32
CA THR A 56 64.78 -7.93 10.67
C THR A 56 64.16 -7.05 11.79
N VAL A 57 64.34 -7.37 13.09
CA VAL A 57 63.57 -6.79 14.24
C VAL A 57 64.37 -6.69 15.56
N PRO A 58 64.43 -5.49 16.18
CA PRO A 58 64.21 -5.27 17.63
C PRO A 58 63.24 -4.06 17.89
N SER A 59 62.81 -3.67 19.11
CA SER A 59 62.65 -4.33 20.43
C SER A 59 61.66 -3.50 21.31
N SER A 60 61.05 -4.10 22.34
CA SER A 60 60.16 -3.44 23.33
C SER A 60 60.93 -2.89 24.56
N PRO A 61 60.28 -2.17 25.50
CA PRO A 61 59.65 -2.84 26.66
C PRO A 61 58.32 -2.19 27.17
N THR A 62 57.90 -2.52 28.40
CA THR A 62 56.50 -2.48 28.91
C THR A 62 56.31 -1.75 30.26
N LYS A 63 55.03 -1.52 30.63
CA LYS A 63 54.45 -1.26 31.98
C LYS A 63 54.61 0.15 32.57
N GLN A 64 53.49 0.77 32.98
CA GLN A 64 53.09 0.87 34.41
C GLN A 64 51.68 1.48 34.58
N ALA A 65 51.09 1.27 35.75
CA ALA A 65 49.97 2.01 36.35
C ALA A 65 50.46 2.50 37.74
N PRO A 66 49.87 3.54 38.40
CA PRO A 66 48.50 3.48 38.95
C PRO A 66 47.74 4.84 39.02
N ARG A 67 46.65 4.90 39.81
CA ARG A 67 45.94 6.12 40.24
C ARG A 67 46.56 6.73 41.52
N PRO A 68 46.36 8.03 41.81
CA PRO A 68 45.33 8.46 42.80
C PRO A 68 44.55 9.73 42.30
N ALA A 69 43.51 10.33 42.92
CA ALA A 69 42.92 10.36 44.28
C ALA A 69 43.58 11.39 45.26
N VAL A 70 42.90 12.17 46.13
CA VAL A 70 41.47 12.38 46.50
C VAL A 70 41.25 13.87 46.89
N SER A 71 40.06 14.46 46.67
CA SER A 71 39.60 15.65 47.44
C SER A 71 38.07 15.72 47.55
N SER A 72 37.53 15.96 48.76
CA SER A 72 36.09 15.88 49.09
C SER A 72 35.70 16.71 50.31
N THR A 73 34.52 17.35 50.32
CA THR A 73 33.76 17.82 51.51
C THR A 73 32.34 18.26 51.09
N SER A 74 31.28 18.22 51.91
CA SER A 74 31.05 17.50 53.17
C SER A 74 29.58 17.51 53.63
N GLY A 75 29.06 16.33 54.02
CA GLY A 75 28.17 16.15 55.19
C GLY A 75 26.65 16.34 55.01
N THR A 76 25.78 15.83 55.89
CA THR A 76 25.94 14.97 57.12
C THR A 76 24.54 14.56 57.64
N ALA A 77 24.26 13.54 58.49
CA ALA A 77 25.05 12.48 59.17
C ALA A 77 24.13 11.35 59.73
N LYS A 78 24.68 10.14 59.97
CA LYS A 78 24.25 9.11 61.00
C LYS A 78 22.88 8.39 60.77
N ARG A 79 22.62 7.17 61.29
CA ARG A 79 23.45 6.09 61.91
C ARG A 79 22.78 4.71 61.77
N ARG A 80 23.56 3.62 61.81
CA ARG A 80 23.09 2.22 62.01
C ARG A 80 22.81 1.93 63.51
N VAL A 81 21.93 0.95 63.79
CA VAL A 81 22.13 -0.18 64.77
C VAL A 81 20.93 -1.17 64.71
N ARG A 82 21.12 -2.44 65.10
CA ARG A 82 20.10 -3.51 65.21
C ARG A 82 19.73 -3.79 66.69
N ARG A 83 18.44 -4.09 67.01
CA ARG A 83 17.94 -5.26 67.81
C ARG A 83 16.67 -5.00 68.67
N ARG A 84 15.83 -6.07 68.80
CA ARG A 84 14.76 -6.32 69.81
C ARG A 84 13.53 -5.38 69.70
N LYS A 85 12.33 -5.72 70.16
CA LYS A 85 11.77 -6.88 70.91
C LYS A 85 10.76 -7.68 69.99
N VAL A 86 10.18 -8.87 70.26
CA VAL A 86 9.65 -9.55 71.49
C VAL A 86 8.32 -8.90 71.97
N GLU A 87 7.19 -9.56 72.21
CA GLU A 87 6.74 -10.97 72.22
C GLU A 87 5.21 -10.99 72.02
N GLU A 88 4.60 -12.06 71.50
CA GLU A 88 3.32 -12.62 72.01
C GLU A 88 3.04 -14.02 71.44
N GLU A 89 2.04 -14.69 72.01
CA GLU A 89 1.82 -16.16 72.11
C GLU A 89 0.94 -16.75 70.97
N GLU A 90 0.65 -18.07 70.82
CA GLU A 90 0.93 -19.29 71.62
C GLU A 90 0.87 -20.61 70.79
N LYS A 91 1.34 -21.73 71.39
CA LYS A 91 0.98 -23.18 71.20
C LYS A 91 1.31 -23.95 69.89
N GLY A 92 1.78 -25.20 70.08
CA GLY A 92 1.92 -26.28 69.08
C GLY A 92 0.74 -27.28 69.10
N LEU A 93 0.80 -28.52 68.58
CA LEU A 93 1.89 -29.41 68.11
C LEU A 93 1.49 -30.08 66.77
N GLY A 94 2.34 -30.76 65.97
CA GLY A 94 3.80 -30.91 65.98
C GLY A 94 4.31 -32.16 65.21
N GLY A 95 5.59 -32.15 64.78
CA GLY A 95 6.42 -33.32 64.40
C GLY A 95 6.35 -33.83 62.93
N GLY A 96 7.46 -34.20 62.27
CA GLY A 96 8.89 -34.01 62.60
C GLY A 96 9.88 -34.86 61.74
N GLY A 97 11.08 -34.30 61.42
CA GLY A 97 12.22 -34.97 60.75
C GLY A 97 12.11 -35.14 59.21
N GLY A 98 13.16 -35.19 58.38
CA GLY A 98 14.63 -35.13 58.56
C GLY A 98 15.35 -36.20 57.70
N GLY A 99 16.53 -36.05 57.08
CA GLY A 99 17.45 -34.92 56.86
C GLY A 99 18.81 -35.40 56.26
N GLY A 100 19.52 -34.55 55.50
CA GLY A 100 20.86 -34.86 54.90
C GLY A 100 20.82 -35.65 53.57
N GLU A 101 21.85 -35.67 52.72
CA GLU A 101 23.13 -34.93 52.74
C GLU A 101 23.81 -34.84 51.35
N CYS A 102 24.61 -33.78 51.15
CA CYS A 102 25.80 -33.66 50.27
C CYS A 102 25.74 -33.88 48.72
N VAL A 103 26.80 -33.39 48.05
CA VAL A 103 26.95 -33.22 46.58
C VAL A 103 28.33 -33.70 46.12
N PRO A 104 28.44 -34.27 44.91
CA PRO A 104 29.64 -34.11 44.08
C PRO A 104 29.33 -33.51 42.69
N SER A 105 30.36 -33.05 41.97
CA SER A 105 30.25 -32.45 40.64
C SER A 105 31.44 -32.79 39.75
N MET A 106 31.19 -32.94 38.44
CA MET A 106 32.13 -33.42 37.41
C MET A 106 32.45 -34.93 37.53
N GLU A 107 32.75 -35.65 36.44
CA GLU A 107 33.03 -35.23 35.06
C GLU A 107 32.29 -36.12 34.02
N GLU A 108 32.78 -36.15 32.78
CA GLU A 108 32.30 -36.93 31.60
C GLU A 108 31.03 -36.47 30.85
N ALA A 109 31.11 -36.65 29.53
CA ALA A 109 30.10 -36.49 28.47
C ALA A 109 30.52 -37.44 27.31
N PRO A 110 29.72 -37.70 26.24
CA PRO A 110 28.47 -37.03 25.84
C PRO A 110 27.35 -37.94 25.27
N ILE A 111 26.07 -37.65 25.57
CA ILE A 111 24.94 -37.99 24.67
C ILE A 111 23.99 -36.78 24.55
N SER A 112 23.53 -36.48 23.33
CA SER A 112 22.67 -35.33 23.02
C SER A 112 21.22 -35.54 23.43
N VAL A 113 20.86 -35.20 24.68
CA VAL A 113 19.45 -35.10 25.10
C VAL A 113 18.83 -33.73 24.73
N ALA A 114 19.67 -32.72 24.46
CA ALA A 114 19.25 -31.36 24.09
C ALA A 114 18.43 -31.26 22.78
N THR A 115 18.36 -32.34 21.99
CA THR A 115 17.69 -32.40 20.70
C THR A 115 16.18 -32.71 20.76
N LEU A 116 15.63 -33.10 21.91
CA LEU A 116 14.20 -33.46 22.04
C LEU A 116 13.25 -32.27 22.32
N TYR A 117 13.76 -31.11 22.73
CA TYR A 117 12.95 -29.96 23.16
C TYR A 117 12.71 -28.87 22.08
N GLN A 118 12.68 -29.22 20.78
CA GLN A 118 12.63 -28.22 19.69
C GLN A 118 11.72 -28.50 18.47
N ASN A 119 10.90 -29.56 18.43
CA ASN A 119 9.91 -29.75 17.35
C ASN A 119 8.64 -30.47 17.81
N GLY A 120 7.48 -30.00 17.33
CA GLY A 120 6.17 -30.60 17.63
C GLY A 120 5.50 -29.95 18.83
N ASP A 121 4.95 -28.74 18.65
CA ASP A 121 4.23 -28.01 19.70
C ASP A 121 2.79 -27.67 19.25
N PRO A 122 1.87 -28.65 19.25
CA PRO A 122 0.46 -28.46 18.92
C PRO A 122 -0.28 -27.69 20.04
N LEU A 123 -0.73 -26.45 19.75
CA LEU A 123 -1.20 -25.41 20.69
C LEU A 123 -0.11 -24.97 21.70
N GLY A 124 0.44 -25.94 22.45
CA GLY A 124 1.72 -25.79 23.11
C GLY A 124 1.74 -24.92 24.35
N ARG A 125 2.92 -24.86 24.98
CA ARG A 125 3.08 -24.24 26.31
C ARG A 125 2.88 -22.72 26.31
N ASN A 126 2.94 -22.10 25.13
CA ASN A 126 2.75 -20.65 24.96
C ASN A 126 1.27 -20.25 24.76
N GLU A 127 0.41 -21.08 24.13
CA GLU A 127 -1.03 -20.79 24.07
C GLU A 127 -1.81 -21.34 25.26
N LEU A 128 -1.41 -22.50 25.79
CA LEU A 128 -2.14 -23.20 26.86
C LEU A 128 -1.66 -22.83 28.28
N GLY A 129 -0.44 -22.31 28.42
CA GLY A 129 0.17 -22.04 29.71
C GLY A 129 0.56 -23.30 30.49
N ARG A 130 1.21 -23.12 31.65
CA ARG A 130 1.79 -24.24 32.41
C ARG A 130 0.73 -25.16 33.03
N CYS A 131 -0.35 -24.60 33.57
CA CYS A 131 -1.34 -25.36 34.35
C CYS A 131 -2.16 -26.30 33.47
N VAL A 132 -2.63 -25.83 32.30
CA VAL A 132 -3.36 -26.67 31.33
C VAL A 132 -2.46 -27.77 30.77
N VAL A 133 -1.18 -27.47 30.50
CA VAL A 133 -0.19 -28.48 30.06
C VAL A 133 0.03 -29.57 31.11
N GLU A 134 0.11 -29.24 32.40
CA GLU A 134 0.27 -30.26 33.46
C GLU A 134 -1.02 -31.08 33.68
N TRP A 135 -2.21 -30.47 33.53
CA TRP A 135 -3.49 -31.17 33.57
C TRP A 135 -3.66 -32.14 32.38
N LEU A 136 -3.36 -31.70 31.15
CA LEU A 136 -3.33 -32.56 29.96
C LEU A 136 -2.37 -33.75 30.16
N ARG A 137 -1.17 -33.46 30.70
CA ARG A 137 -0.16 -34.46 31.01
C ARG A 137 -0.69 -35.52 31.99
N GLN A 138 -1.35 -35.11 33.09
CA GLN A 138 -1.93 -36.05 34.06
C GLN A 138 -3.00 -36.95 33.43
N GLY A 139 -3.91 -36.40 32.65
CA GLY A 139 -4.93 -37.18 31.94
C GLY A 139 -4.33 -38.16 30.91
N MET A 140 -3.38 -37.70 30.10
CA MET A 140 -2.73 -38.56 29.10
C MET A 140 -1.83 -39.62 29.73
N ARG A 141 -1.16 -39.33 30.86
CA ARG A 141 -0.42 -40.32 31.65
C ARG A 141 -1.34 -41.38 32.26
N SER A 142 -2.54 -41.01 32.70
CA SER A 142 -3.55 -41.96 33.19
C SER A 142 -4.02 -42.91 32.07
N MET A 143 -4.32 -42.35 30.89
CA MET A 143 -4.69 -43.12 29.69
C MET A 143 -3.58 -44.10 29.28
N ALA A 144 -2.33 -43.62 29.19
CA ALA A 144 -1.16 -44.42 28.84
C ALA A 144 -0.84 -45.52 29.88
N SER A 145 -0.94 -45.20 31.17
CA SER A 145 -0.71 -46.16 32.27
C SER A 145 -1.71 -47.31 32.22
N LYS A 146 -2.99 -47.03 31.94
CA LYS A 146 -4.03 -48.07 31.82
C LYS A 146 -3.87 -48.91 30.56
N LEU A 147 -3.40 -48.33 29.45
CA LEU A 147 -3.07 -49.07 28.22
C LEU A 147 -1.96 -50.08 28.47
N ALA A 148 -0.83 -49.63 29.04
CA ALA A 148 0.31 -50.50 29.36
C ALA A 148 -0.03 -51.56 30.43
N ALA A 149 -0.82 -51.19 31.45
CA ALA A 149 -1.25 -52.14 32.48
C ALA A 149 -2.18 -53.25 31.94
N ALA A 150 -3.05 -52.93 30.97
CA ALA A 150 -3.92 -53.94 30.34
C ALA A 150 -3.11 -54.96 29.51
N GLU A 151 -2.03 -54.51 28.84
CA GLU A 151 -1.09 -55.41 28.16
C GLU A 151 -0.38 -56.34 29.17
N MET A 152 0.11 -55.80 30.29
CA MET A 152 0.77 -56.59 31.35
C MET A 152 -0.17 -57.58 32.07
N ALA A 153 -1.48 -57.32 32.06
CA ALA A 153 -2.48 -58.22 32.65
C ALA A 153 -2.81 -59.44 31.77
N GLY A 154 -2.36 -59.47 30.50
CA GLY A 154 -2.70 -60.52 29.55
C GLY A 154 -4.16 -60.48 29.05
N ASP A 155 -4.86 -59.37 29.32
CA ASP A 155 -6.25 -59.17 28.91
C ASP A 155 -6.33 -59.07 27.37
N LEU A 156 -7.28 -59.77 26.73
CA LEU A 156 -7.45 -59.76 25.26
C LEU A 156 -8.25 -58.54 24.75
N VAL A 157 -8.66 -57.65 25.66
CA VAL A 157 -9.41 -56.42 25.40
C VAL A 157 -8.68 -55.38 24.49
N PRO A 158 -7.34 -55.18 24.55
CA PRO A 158 -6.64 -54.21 23.69
C PRO A 158 -6.86 -54.45 22.19
N THR A 159 -7.14 -55.68 21.78
CA THR A 159 -7.44 -56.04 20.38
C THR A 159 -8.66 -55.30 19.83
N ALA A 160 -9.67 -55.03 20.68
CA ALA A 160 -10.85 -54.26 20.28
C ALA A 160 -10.53 -52.75 20.11
N LEU A 161 -9.71 -52.19 21.01
CA LEU A 161 -9.26 -50.80 20.94
C LEU A 161 -8.40 -50.53 19.70
N ALA A 162 -7.48 -51.45 19.37
CA ALA A 162 -6.66 -51.35 18.17
C ALA A 162 -7.49 -51.41 16.87
N LEU A 163 -8.53 -52.25 16.82
CA LEU A 163 -9.41 -52.39 15.65
C LEU A 163 -10.25 -51.12 15.38
N GLU A 164 -10.64 -50.35 16.40
CA GLU A 164 -11.33 -49.07 16.20
C GLU A 164 -10.39 -47.97 15.65
N TRP A 165 -9.12 -47.95 16.09
CA TRP A 165 -8.17 -46.89 15.73
C TRP A 165 -7.69 -46.95 14.26
N GLY A 166 -7.84 -48.10 13.61
CA GLY A 166 -7.61 -48.26 12.15
C GLY A 166 -8.76 -47.78 11.26
N SER A 167 -9.88 -47.32 11.83
CA SER A 167 -11.04 -46.81 11.09
C SER A 167 -10.82 -45.39 10.54
N ALA A 168 -11.56 -45.03 9.48
CA ALA A 168 -11.57 -43.70 8.85
C ALA A 168 -12.15 -42.57 9.75
N GLU A 169 -12.48 -42.88 11.01
CA GLU A 169 -12.88 -41.94 12.05
C GLU A 169 -11.84 -41.85 13.20
N GLY A 170 -10.68 -42.48 13.06
CA GLY A 170 -9.70 -42.70 14.14
C GLY A 170 -9.25 -41.44 14.90
N ARG A 171 -9.23 -40.27 14.25
CA ARG A 171 -8.95 -38.98 14.91
C ARG A 171 -10.05 -38.58 15.90
N LEU A 172 -11.31 -38.85 15.59
CA LEU A 172 -12.44 -38.58 16.49
C LEU A 172 -12.54 -39.65 17.57
N ALA A 173 -12.33 -40.93 17.23
CA ALA A 173 -12.30 -42.03 18.18
C ALA A 173 -11.24 -41.80 19.29
N PHE A 174 -10.01 -41.41 18.92
CA PHE A 174 -8.96 -41.08 19.88
C PHE A 174 -9.34 -39.90 20.80
N VAL A 175 -9.93 -38.83 20.24
CA VAL A 175 -10.39 -37.68 21.03
C VAL A 175 -11.51 -38.08 22.00
N ILE A 176 -12.47 -38.93 21.58
CA ILE A 176 -13.54 -39.44 22.45
C ILE A 176 -12.95 -40.28 23.59
N GLN A 177 -12.07 -41.23 23.28
CA GLN A 177 -11.46 -42.12 24.28
C GLN A 177 -10.52 -41.37 25.26
N ALA A 178 -10.00 -40.19 24.89
CA ALA A 178 -9.24 -39.33 25.78
C ALA A 178 -10.10 -38.62 26.86
N GLN A 179 -11.38 -38.34 26.60
CA GLN A 179 -12.20 -37.50 27.50
C GLN A 179 -12.35 -38.04 28.93
N PRO A 180 -12.62 -39.34 29.18
CA PRO A 180 -12.78 -39.85 30.54
C PRO A 180 -11.57 -39.57 31.44
N TYR A 181 -10.36 -39.72 30.89
CA TYR A 181 -9.10 -39.50 31.61
C TYR A 181 -8.82 -38.02 31.86
N LEU A 182 -9.23 -37.15 30.94
CA LEU A 182 -9.15 -35.69 31.10
C LEU A 182 -10.19 -35.17 32.10
N SER A 183 -11.40 -35.75 32.13
CA SER A 183 -12.44 -35.42 33.11
C SER A 183 -12.17 -35.95 34.52
N ALA A 184 -11.32 -36.98 34.66
CA ALA A 184 -10.90 -37.51 35.96
C ALA A 184 -9.84 -36.63 36.65
N ALA A 185 -9.17 -35.75 35.91
CA ALA A 185 -8.26 -34.74 36.45
C ALA A 185 -9.00 -33.39 36.60
N PRO A 186 -8.96 -32.72 37.77
CA PRO A 186 -9.65 -31.44 37.94
C PRO A 186 -9.07 -30.37 37.02
N MET A 187 -9.93 -29.69 36.26
CA MET A 187 -9.52 -28.58 35.39
C MET A 187 -8.97 -27.41 36.23
N PRO A 188 -7.90 -26.73 35.80
CA PRO A 188 -7.43 -25.50 36.43
C PRO A 188 -8.49 -24.37 36.35
N GLU A 189 -8.84 -23.81 37.50
CA GLU A 189 -9.81 -22.71 37.64
C GLU A 189 -9.45 -21.50 36.77
N GLY A 190 -10.45 -20.95 36.08
CA GLY A 190 -10.33 -19.79 35.20
C GLY A 190 -9.66 -20.05 33.84
N LEU A 191 -9.33 -21.31 33.52
CA LEU A 191 -8.70 -21.72 32.25
C LEU A 191 -9.56 -22.73 31.46
N GLU A 192 -10.85 -22.87 31.80
CA GLU A 192 -11.77 -23.88 31.27
C GLU A 192 -11.89 -23.80 29.74
N ALA A 193 -11.93 -22.59 29.18
CA ALA A 193 -11.99 -22.36 27.74
C ALA A 193 -10.74 -22.87 26.99
N LEU A 194 -9.56 -22.80 27.62
CA LEU A 194 -8.32 -23.36 27.07
C LEU A 194 -8.26 -24.88 27.25
N CYS A 195 -8.77 -25.40 28.38
CA CYS A 195 -8.91 -26.83 28.62
C CYS A 195 -9.84 -27.47 27.59
N LEU A 196 -11.00 -26.87 27.30
CA LEU A 196 -11.94 -27.31 26.26
C LEU A 196 -11.36 -27.23 24.84
N LYS A 197 -10.58 -26.16 24.53
CA LYS A 197 -9.84 -26.03 23.26
C LYS A 197 -8.80 -27.16 23.09
N ALA A 198 -8.11 -27.55 24.17
CA ALA A 198 -7.15 -28.64 24.14
C ALA A 198 -7.81 -30.03 24.09
N CYS A 199 -8.88 -30.25 24.88
CA CYS A 199 -9.72 -31.46 24.89
C CYS A 199 -10.23 -31.86 23.50
N THR A 200 -10.39 -30.90 22.58
CA THR A 200 -10.93 -31.11 21.23
C THR A 200 -9.85 -31.12 20.14
N HIS A 201 -8.60 -30.80 20.46
CA HIS A 201 -7.52 -30.69 19.48
C HIS A 201 -6.68 -31.97 19.43
N TYR A 202 -7.10 -32.92 18.57
CA TYR A 202 -6.44 -34.22 18.34
C TYR A 202 -4.89 -34.18 18.33
N PRO A 203 -4.21 -33.26 17.61
CA PRO A 203 -2.75 -33.23 17.60
C PRO A 203 -2.13 -32.96 18.98
N THR A 204 -2.77 -32.16 19.84
CA THR A 204 -2.27 -31.87 21.20
C THR A 204 -2.40 -33.09 22.10
N LEU A 205 -3.56 -33.75 22.07
CA LEU A 205 -3.78 -34.95 22.88
C LEU A 205 -2.84 -36.08 22.45
N PHE A 206 -2.64 -36.28 21.14
CA PHE A 206 -1.79 -37.35 20.63
C PHE A 206 -0.30 -37.13 20.96
N ASP A 207 0.20 -35.90 20.83
CA ASP A 207 1.59 -35.53 21.18
C ASP A 207 1.88 -35.70 22.69
N HIS A 208 0.92 -35.32 23.54
CA HIS A 208 1.03 -35.56 24.99
C HIS A 208 0.93 -37.05 25.36
N PHE A 209 0.01 -37.80 24.73
CA PHE A 209 -0.13 -39.24 24.92
C PHE A 209 1.12 -40.01 24.47
N GLN A 210 1.69 -39.67 23.32
CA GLN A 210 2.93 -40.28 22.82
C GLN A 210 4.07 -40.14 23.82
N ARG A 211 4.26 -38.94 24.39
CA ARG A 211 5.32 -38.68 25.38
C ARG A 211 5.11 -39.47 26.67
N GLU A 212 3.91 -39.41 27.25
CA GLU A 212 3.63 -40.09 28.53
C GLU A 212 3.58 -41.63 28.37
N LEU A 213 3.22 -42.17 27.19
CA LEU A 213 3.32 -43.60 26.92
C LEU A 213 4.79 -44.07 26.81
N CYS A 214 5.68 -43.27 26.23
CA CYS A 214 7.11 -43.54 26.27
C CYS A 214 7.63 -43.61 27.72
N ASP A 215 7.29 -42.61 28.54
CA ASP A 215 7.68 -42.55 29.97
C ASP A 215 7.14 -43.72 30.80
N VAL A 216 5.88 -44.12 30.59
CA VAL A 216 5.27 -45.27 31.27
C VAL A 216 6.00 -46.57 30.91
N LEU A 217 6.17 -46.86 29.62
CA LEU A 217 6.82 -48.10 29.17
C LEU A 217 8.30 -48.14 29.62
N LEU A 218 9.02 -47.00 29.56
CA LEU A 218 10.38 -46.88 30.12
C LEU A 218 10.42 -47.20 31.61
N SER A 219 9.42 -46.74 32.38
CA SER A 219 9.35 -47.06 33.82
C SER A 219 9.13 -48.55 34.08
N TYR A 220 8.37 -49.25 33.24
CA TYR A 220 8.17 -50.70 33.33
C TYR A 220 9.42 -51.49 32.91
N GLN A 221 10.17 -51.02 31.90
CA GLN A 221 11.47 -51.62 31.54
C GLN A 221 12.49 -51.44 32.68
N HIS A 222 12.56 -50.26 33.30
CA HIS A 222 13.42 -50.01 34.46
C HIS A 222 13.02 -50.84 35.70
N GLN A 223 11.76 -51.26 35.80
CA GLN A 223 11.25 -52.17 36.85
C GLN A 223 11.42 -53.65 36.48
N GLY A 224 11.98 -53.98 35.31
CA GLY A 224 12.17 -55.36 34.85
C GLY A 224 10.90 -56.07 34.39
N LEU A 225 9.78 -55.35 34.26
CA LEU A 225 8.49 -55.90 33.81
C LEU A 225 8.45 -56.15 32.28
N ILE A 226 9.26 -55.42 31.52
CA ILE A 226 9.34 -55.48 30.06
C ILE A 226 10.81 -55.56 29.65
N SER A 227 11.15 -56.45 28.70
CA SER A 227 12.52 -56.61 28.18
C SER A 227 12.87 -55.59 27.09
N ASP A 228 11.99 -55.40 26.10
CA ASP A 228 12.10 -54.38 25.05
C ASP A 228 10.78 -53.63 24.87
N LEU A 229 10.85 -52.29 24.96
CA LEU A 229 9.75 -51.37 24.72
C LEU A 229 9.10 -51.57 23.35
N ARG A 230 9.91 -51.83 22.31
CA ARG A 230 9.46 -51.91 20.92
C ARG A 230 8.76 -53.24 20.59
N ALA A 231 8.95 -54.25 21.43
CA ALA A 231 8.25 -55.52 21.30
C ALA A 231 6.78 -55.42 21.77
N THR A 232 6.42 -54.43 22.59
CA THR A 232 5.07 -54.27 23.15
C THR A 232 3.99 -54.04 22.07
N GLN A 233 2.76 -54.47 22.36
CA GLN A 233 1.57 -54.11 21.58
C GLN A 233 1.34 -52.59 21.66
N SER A 234 1.47 -52.01 22.85
CA SER A 234 1.32 -50.58 23.12
C SER A 234 2.20 -49.71 22.20
N TRP A 235 3.46 -50.10 21.99
CA TRP A 235 4.37 -49.37 21.10
C TRP A 235 4.02 -49.56 19.62
N ARG A 236 3.66 -50.77 19.20
CA ARG A 236 3.28 -51.05 17.80
C ARG A 236 2.04 -50.26 17.37
N VAL A 237 1.01 -50.22 18.21
CA VAL A 237 -0.22 -49.44 17.92
C VAL A 237 0.07 -47.94 17.87
N LEU A 238 0.97 -47.42 18.72
CA LEU A 238 1.45 -46.03 18.64
C LEU A 238 2.16 -45.75 17.30
N GLU A 239 3.05 -46.65 16.84
CA GLU A 239 3.73 -46.51 15.55
C GLU A 239 2.75 -46.57 14.37
N GLU A 240 1.74 -47.44 14.39
CA GLU A 240 0.70 -47.50 13.35
C GLU A 240 -0.10 -46.19 13.27
N MET A 241 -0.54 -45.66 14.42
CA MET A 241 -1.25 -44.37 14.47
C MET A 241 -0.38 -43.21 13.98
N ALA A 242 0.88 -43.13 14.40
CA ALA A 242 1.80 -42.05 14.01
C ALA A 242 2.16 -42.10 12.51
N ASN A 243 2.24 -43.29 11.92
CA ASN A 243 2.48 -43.47 10.49
C ASN A 243 1.23 -43.24 9.62
N SER A 244 0.02 -43.29 10.20
CA SER A 244 -1.26 -43.16 9.48
C SER A 244 -1.35 -41.90 8.62
N SER A 245 -2.02 -42.02 7.46
CA SER A 245 -2.23 -40.88 6.55
C SER A 245 -3.06 -39.75 7.17
N GLU A 246 -3.94 -40.06 8.13
CA GLU A 246 -4.74 -39.08 8.86
C GLU A 246 -3.93 -38.30 9.89
N HIS A 247 -3.07 -38.97 10.66
CA HIS A 247 -2.13 -38.29 11.56
C HIS A 247 -1.20 -37.38 10.74
N GLN A 248 -0.62 -37.90 9.65
CA GLN A 248 0.20 -37.10 8.74
C GLN A 248 -0.57 -35.92 8.13
N ALA A 249 -1.84 -36.06 7.78
CA ALA A 249 -2.66 -34.95 7.28
C ALA A 249 -2.88 -33.88 8.38
N ALA A 250 -3.24 -34.29 9.59
CA ALA A 250 -3.46 -33.39 10.73
C ALA A 250 -2.19 -32.61 11.11
N VAL A 251 -1.03 -33.29 11.15
CA VAL A 251 0.27 -32.68 11.43
C VAL A 251 0.72 -31.75 10.28
N ARG A 252 0.41 -32.08 9.02
CA ARG A 252 0.67 -31.19 7.87
C ARG A 252 -0.19 -29.92 7.88
N THR A 253 -1.38 -29.94 8.50
CA THR A 253 -2.22 -28.74 8.67
C THR A 253 -1.79 -27.83 9.83
N THR A 254 -1.04 -28.34 10.82
CA THR A 254 -0.63 -27.57 12.01
C THR A 254 0.85 -27.18 12.03
N SER A 255 1.72 -27.93 11.36
CA SER A 255 3.17 -27.67 11.36
C SER A 255 3.54 -26.45 10.50
N PRO A 256 4.23 -25.43 11.04
CA PRO A 256 4.88 -24.44 10.18
C PRO A 256 5.95 -25.13 9.32
N ARG A 257 5.92 -24.94 8.00
CA ARG A 257 6.96 -25.43 7.08
C ARG A 257 8.33 -24.94 7.56
N ARG A 258 9.18 -25.83 8.09
CA ARG A 258 10.62 -25.57 8.18
C ARG A 258 11.13 -25.24 6.77
N PRO A 259 11.73 -24.06 6.52
CA PRO A 259 12.21 -23.72 5.19
C PRO A 259 13.33 -24.69 4.80
N LYS A 260 13.21 -25.30 3.61
CA LYS A 260 14.37 -25.92 2.96
C LYS A 260 15.35 -24.80 2.65
N ALA A 261 16.41 -24.72 3.45
CA ALA A 261 17.35 -23.60 3.38
C ALA A 261 18.06 -23.60 2.03
N VAL A 262 18.11 -22.43 1.39
CA VAL A 262 18.83 -22.18 0.14
C VAL A 262 20.25 -22.71 0.23
N HIS A 263 20.53 -23.76 -0.54
CA HIS A 263 21.84 -24.41 -0.60
C HIS A 263 22.53 -24.26 -1.97
N SER A 264 21.78 -23.94 -3.02
CA SER A 264 22.30 -23.92 -4.40
C SER A 264 21.98 -22.64 -5.19
N SER A 265 20.74 -22.13 -5.12
CA SER A 265 20.20 -21.20 -6.13
C SER A 265 20.81 -19.78 -6.14
N ILE A 266 21.13 -19.20 -4.97
CA ILE A 266 21.64 -17.81 -4.89
C ILE A 266 23.18 -17.75 -4.69
N GLY A 267 23.85 -18.88 -4.45
CA GLY A 267 25.29 -18.91 -4.16
C GLY A 267 25.71 -18.16 -2.88
N ILE A 268 24.76 -17.90 -1.97
CA ILE A 268 24.98 -17.24 -0.68
C ILE A 268 25.18 -18.31 0.41
N SER A 269 26.14 -18.10 1.32
CA SER A 269 26.40 -19.04 2.42
C SER A 269 25.23 -19.11 3.40
N LEU A 270 24.86 -20.31 3.85
CA LEU A 270 23.68 -20.54 4.72
C LEU A 270 23.68 -19.71 6.02
N LYS A 271 24.85 -19.39 6.60
CA LYS A 271 24.95 -18.46 7.75
C LYS A 271 24.41 -17.05 7.44
N LYS A 272 24.56 -16.58 6.20
CA LYS A 272 24.03 -15.29 5.73
C LYS A 272 22.56 -15.37 5.32
N VAL A 273 22.11 -16.49 4.75
CA VAL A 273 20.67 -16.75 4.53
C VAL A 273 19.90 -16.70 5.85
N ARG A 274 20.44 -17.30 6.92
CA ARG A 274 19.87 -17.17 8.28
C ARG A 274 19.87 -15.72 8.78
N LEU A 275 20.95 -14.97 8.58
CA LEU A 275 21.00 -13.55 8.98
C LEU A 275 19.99 -12.69 8.22
N MET A 276 19.80 -12.92 6.92
CA MET A 276 18.77 -12.27 6.11
C MET A 276 17.36 -12.64 6.60
N GLN A 277 17.11 -13.91 6.92
CA GLN A 277 15.85 -14.36 7.50
C GLN A 277 15.55 -13.67 8.84
N THR A 278 16.52 -13.57 9.76
CA THR A 278 16.35 -12.85 11.04
C THR A 278 16.08 -11.35 10.84
N ARG A 279 16.70 -10.71 9.84
CA ARG A 279 16.38 -9.32 9.46
C ARG A 279 14.94 -9.19 8.95
N ILE A 280 14.46 -10.15 8.17
CA ILE A 280 13.08 -10.19 7.68
C ILE A 280 12.10 -10.36 8.85
N GLU A 281 12.36 -11.29 9.77
CA GLU A 281 11.54 -11.53 10.98
C GLU A 281 11.49 -10.30 11.90
N GLU A 282 12.60 -9.58 12.04
CA GLU A 282 12.67 -8.32 12.79
C GLU A 282 11.90 -7.18 12.10
N PHE A 283 12.10 -7.03 10.80
CA PHE A 283 11.38 -6.06 9.96
C PHE A 283 9.88 -6.29 9.94
N VAL A 284 9.43 -7.55 9.74
CA VAL A 284 8.02 -7.92 9.68
C VAL A 284 7.32 -7.66 11.01
N ARG A 285 7.96 -7.98 12.14
CA ARG A 285 7.45 -7.66 13.48
C ARG A 285 7.29 -6.15 13.66
N HIS A 286 8.36 -5.40 13.46
CA HIS A 286 8.37 -3.93 13.61
C HIS A 286 7.31 -3.26 12.74
N MET A 287 7.25 -3.58 11.45
CA MET A 287 6.26 -3.01 10.54
C MET A 287 4.83 -3.45 10.85
N SER A 288 4.61 -4.65 11.39
CA SER A 288 3.27 -5.10 11.83
C SER A 288 2.80 -4.30 13.06
N ASP A 289 3.69 -4.04 14.01
CA ASP A 289 3.39 -3.21 15.19
C ASP A 289 3.11 -1.75 14.80
N LEU A 290 3.89 -1.17 13.87
CA LEU A 290 3.63 0.18 13.33
C LEU A 290 2.31 0.26 12.57
N LEU A 291 2.01 -0.71 11.70
CA LEU A 291 0.72 -0.79 10.99
C LEU A 291 -0.45 -0.89 11.96
N ARG A 292 -0.29 -1.59 13.08
CA ARG A 292 -1.33 -1.70 14.10
C ARG A 292 -1.54 -0.37 14.82
N ILE A 293 -0.45 0.28 15.24
CA ILE A 293 -0.50 1.62 15.87
C ILE A 293 -1.15 2.65 14.96
N GLU A 294 -0.89 2.58 13.65
CA GLU A 294 -1.52 3.46 12.66
C GLU A 294 -3.02 3.19 12.51
N ARG A 295 -3.39 1.91 12.29
CA ARG A 295 -4.79 1.46 12.20
C ARG A 295 -5.59 1.85 13.45
N ASP A 296 -5.04 1.66 14.63
CA ASP A 296 -5.74 1.91 15.88
C ASP A 296 -6.01 3.41 16.05
N VAL A 297 -5.09 4.29 15.63
CA VAL A 297 -5.30 5.76 15.56
C VAL A 297 -6.30 6.17 14.46
N GLU A 298 -6.26 5.54 13.28
CA GLU A 298 -7.22 5.81 12.18
C GLU A 298 -8.66 5.41 12.57
N LEU A 299 -8.81 4.33 13.34
CA LEU A 299 -10.09 3.92 13.93
C LEU A 299 -10.55 4.86 15.05
N GLU A 300 -9.66 5.28 15.95
CA GLU A 300 -9.96 6.30 16.98
C GLU A 300 -10.42 7.62 16.32
N PHE A 301 -9.71 8.10 15.30
CA PHE A 301 -10.08 9.30 14.55
C PHE A 301 -11.44 9.16 13.86
N THR A 302 -11.67 8.06 13.13
CA THR A 302 -12.97 7.76 12.49
C THR A 302 -14.11 7.73 13.52
N GLN A 303 -13.87 7.16 14.70
CA GLN A 303 -14.89 7.07 15.75
C GLN A 303 -15.16 8.44 16.38
N LEU A 304 -14.16 9.32 16.50
CA LEU A 304 -14.35 10.70 16.96
C LEU A 304 -15.17 11.53 15.96
N GLU A 305 -14.90 11.44 14.66
CA GLU A 305 -15.73 12.10 13.62
C GLU A 305 -17.18 11.59 13.67
N LEU A 306 -17.39 10.28 13.77
CA LEU A 306 -18.74 9.70 13.88
C LEU A 306 -19.48 10.10 15.16
N ASN A 307 -18.75 10.36 16.25
CA ASN A 307 -19.29 10.83 17.52
C ASN A 307 -19.50 12.35 17.59
N ALA A 308 -18.91 13.12 16.67
CA ALA A 308 -19.02 14.58 16.62
C ALA A 308 -20.33 15.08 15.97
N VAL A 309 -21.15 14.17 15.41
CA VAL A 309 -22.48 14.46 14.91
C VAL A 309 -23.42 14.76 16.10
N PRO A 310 -24.04 15.95 16.19
CA PRO A 310 -24.90 16.29 17.31
C PRO A 310 -26.10 15.34 17.44
N MET A 311 -26.33 14.84 18.66
CA MET A 311 -27.66 14.38 19.06
C MET A 311 -28.53 15.61 19.33
N LEU A 312 -29.82 15.55 18.98
CA LEU A 312 -30.79 16.56 19.39
C LEU A 312 -31.22 16.29 20.84
N ASP A 313 -31.44 17.34 21.62
CA ASP A 313 -32.02 17.21 22.96
C ASP A 313 -33.47 16.71 22.87
N ASP A 314 -33.81 15.74 23.72
CA ASP A 314 -35.03 14.89 23.68
C ASP A 314 -36.37 15.68 23.78
N ASP A 315 -36.33 16.94 24.25
CA ASP A 315 -37.52 17.73 24.61
C ASP A 315 -38.10 18.60 23.46
N SER A 316 -37.54 18.56 22.25
CA SER A 316 -38.03 19.36 21.12
C SER A 316 -39.06 18.63 20.24
N LYS A 317 -40.20 19.29 19.93
CA LYS A 317 -41.27 18.70 19.10
C LYS A 317 -40.80 18.52 17.64
N PRO A 318 -41.12 17.39 16.99
CA PRO A 318 -40.62 17.08 15.65
C PRO A 318 -41.20 18.01 14.56
N PRO A 319 -40.36 18.60 13.70
CA PRO A 319 -40.77 19.23 12.45
C PRO A 319 -41.37 18.21 11.46
N LYS A 320 -41.91 18.68 10.33
CA LYS A 320 -42.40 17.81 9.25
C LYS A 320 -41.22 17.22 8.46
N PRO A 321 -41.34 16.02 7.89
CA PRO A 321 -40.20 15.32 7.24
C PRO A 321 -39.60 16.06 6.03
N VAL A 322 -40.29 17.05 5.45
CA VAL A 322 -39.76 17.93 4.38
C VAL A 322 -38.71 18.90 4.92
N GLU A 323 -38.84 19.36 6.16
CA GLU A 323 -37.90 20.31 6.77
C GLU A 323 -36.54 19.66 7.04
N TYR A 324 -36.51 18.35 7.29
CA TYR A 324 -35.27 17.56 7.48
C TYR A 324 -34.36 17.48 6.23
N LEU A 325 -34.82 17.96 5.07
CA LEU A 325 -33.98 18.13 3.87
C LEU A 325 -33.37 19.54 3.73
N VAL A 326 -33.86 20.55 4.47
CA VAL A 326 -33.64 21.98 4.16
C VAL A 326 -33.32 22.86 5.39
N SER A 327 -33.76 22.51 6.60
CA SER A 327 -33.85 23.44 7.73
C SER A 327 -32.71 23.37 8.77
N HIS A 328 -31.47 23.12 8.35
CA HIS A 328 -30.28 23.36 9.18
C HIS A 328 -29.14 23.96 8.34
N GLY A 329 -28.91 25.27 8.50
CA GLY A 329 -27.71 26.02 8.08
C GLY A 329 -27.08 25.68 6.73
N GLN A 330 -27.40 26.45 5.67
CA GLN A 330 -26.84 26.25 4.31
C GLN A 330 -25.31 26.15 4.25
N ALA A 331 -24.57 26.79 5.17
CA ALA A 331 -23.11 26.74 5.24
C ALA A 331 -22.51 25.41 5.77
N GLN A 332 -23.29 24.56 6.45
CA GLN A 332 -22.80 23.29 7.00
C GLN A 332 -23.04 22.10 6.05
N GLN A 333 -23.81 22.27 4.98
CA GLN A 333 -24.21 21.18 4.07
C GLN A 333 -23.19 20.88 2.96
N GLU A 334 -22.16 21.72 2.77
CA GLU A 334 -21.16 21.53 1.70
C GLU A 334 -20.08 20.47 2.01
N GLN A 335 -20.08 19.89 3.21
CA GLN A 335 -19.10 18.89 3.68
C GLN A 335 -19.74 17.60 4.21
N CYS A 336 -20.96 17.27 3.79
CA CYS A 336 -21.66 16.08 4.27
C CYS A 336 -21.05 14.77 3.73
N ASP A 337 -20.22 14.11 4.54
CA ASP A 337 -19.82 12.69 4.40
C ASP A 337 -21.01 11.71 4.63
N THR A 338 -22.26 12.21 4.71
CA THR A 338 -23.50 11.45 4.94
C THR A 338 -24.61 11.92 3.98
N ILE A 339 -25.38 10.98 3.43
CA ILE A 339 -26.59 11.26 2.62
C ILE A 339 -27.81 10.59 3.26
N CYS A 340 -28.89 11.33 3.47
CA CYS A 340 -30.16 10.85 4.06
C CYS A 340 -31.29 10.79 3.02
N ASN A 341 -32.43 10.21 3.41
CA ASN A 341 -33.69 10.20 2.64
C ASN A 341 -33.57 9.61 1.22
N LEU A 342 -32.81 8.52 1.12
CA LEU A 342 -32.63 7.75 -0.10
C LEU A 342 -33.55 6.53 -0.14
N ASN A 343 -34.20 6.28 -1.26
CA ASN A 343 -34.97 5.06 -1.51
C ASN A 343 -34.25 4.17 -2.54
N VAL A 344 -34.37 2.85 -2.37
CA VAL A 344 -33.90 1.87 -3.38
C VAL A 344 -34.83 1.89 -4.59
N ILE A 345 -34.29 2.26 -5.76
CA ILE A 345 -34.97 2.10 -7.05
C ILE A 345 -34.87 0.64 -7.52
N SER A 346 -33.66 0.09 -7.51
CA SER A 346 -33.38 -1.22 -8.09
C SER A 346 -32.14 -1.86 -7.49
N SER A 347 -32.00 -3.16 -7.68
CA SER A 347 -30.78 -3.89 -7.37
C SER A 347 -30.41 -4.84 -8.50
N SER A 348 -29.12 -5.04 -8.72
CA SER A 348 -28.55 -5.95 -9.71
C SER A 348 -27.32 -6.65 -9.14
N THR A 349 -26.95 -7.80 -9.71
CA THR A 349 -25.74 -8.51 -9.32
C THR A 349 -24.56 -7.97 -10.12
N GLY A 350 -23.60 -7.37 -9.43
CA GLY A 350 -22.34 -6.89 -9.99
C GLY A 350 -21.29 -8.00 -10.07
N LEU A 351 -20.15 -7.64 -10.65
CA LEU A 351 -19.00 -8.52 -10.80
C LEU A 351 -18.57 -9.10 -9.45
N GLY A 352 -18.30 -10.41 -9.41
CA GLY A 352 -17.81 -11.07 -8.19
C GLY A 352 -18.85 -11.34 -7.09
N GLY A 353 -20.16 -11.18 -7.36
CA GLY A 353 -21.24 -11.53 -6.43
C GLY A 353 -21.67 -10.42 -5.45
N LEU A 354 -21.17 -9.21 -5.67
CA LEU A 354 -21.62 -7.99 -4.97
C LEU A 354 -23.01 -7.57 -5.47
N HIS A 355 -23.85 -7.03 -4.60
CA HIS A 355 -25.14 -6.47 -5.00
C HIS A 355 -25.02 -4.97 -5.26
N LEU A 356 -25.11 -4.55 -6.52
CA LEU A 356 -25.20 -3.16 -6.91
C LEU A 356 -26.63 -2.67 -6.66
N VAL A 357 -26.80 -1.80 -5.67
CA VAL A 357 -28.09 -1.22 -5.29
C VAL A 357 -28.10 0.25 -5.69
N LEU A 358 -29.09 0.65 -6.50
CA LEU A 358 -29.29 2.02 -6.93
C LEU A 358 -30.26 2.72 -5.98
N PHE A 359 -29.76 3.78 -5.33
CA PHE A 359 -30.50 4.66 -4.45
C PHE A 359 -30.78 6.00 -5.14
N ARG A 360 -31.91 6.65 -4.85
CA ARG A 360 -32.23 8.03 -5.27
C ARG A 360 -32.97 8.76 -4.16
N VAL A 361 -32.80 10.09 -4.08
CA VAL A 361 -33.55 10.95 -3.16
C VAL A 361 -35.05 10.91 -3.48
N GLU A 362 -35.91 10.92 -2.45
CA GLU A 362 -37.35 11.12 -2.65
C GLU A 362 -37.67 12.48 -3.31
N GLY A 363 -38.85 12.61 -3.93
CA GLY A 363 -39.30 13.85 -4.58
C GLY A 363 -38.59 14.23 -5.88
N GLY A 364 -37.51 13.54 -6.27
CA GLY A 364 -36.73 13.86 -7.48
C GLY A 364 -35.71 14.99 -7.31
N HIS A 365 -35.46 15.40 -6.06
CA HIS A 365 -34.43 16.39 -5.74
C HIS A 365 -33.02 15.88 -6.09
N LYS A 366 -32.09 16.81 -6.32
CA LYS A 366 -30.66 16.48 -6.47
C LYS A 366 -30.07 16.00 -5.14
N LEU A 367 -29.01 15.21 -5.23
CA LEU A 367 -28.14 14.91 -4.09
C LEU A 367 -27.51 16.21 -3.56
N PRO A 368 -27.28 16.33 -2.25
CA PRO A 368 -26.48 17.43 -1.70
C PRO A 368 -25.05 17.40 -2.27
N PRO A 369 -24.34 18.54 -2.28
CA PRO A 369 -22.91 18.58 -2.60
C PRO A 369 -22.17 17.65 -1.64
N THR A 370 -21.47 16.66 -2.18
CA THR A 370 -20.86 15.58 -1.41
C THR A 370 -19.44 15.27 -1.86
N THR A 371 -18.62 14.94 -0.87
CA THR A 371 -17.24 14.44 -0.96
C THR A 371 -17.16 13.02 -1.54
N LEU A 372 -18.20 12.22 -1.28
CA LEU A 372 -18.33 10.82 -1.68
C LEU A 372 -18.01 10.61 -3.17
N SER A 373 -17.11 9.65 -3.43
CA SER A 373 -16.61 9.30 -4.76
C SER A 373 -16.66 7.79 -4.97
N PRO A 374 -16.71 7.31 -6.23
CA PRO A 374 -16.62 5.88 -6.53
C PRO A 374 -15.39 5.25 -5.86
N GLY A 375 -15.58 4.13 -5.17
CA GLY A 375 -14.56 3.46 -4.36
C GLY A 375 -14.54 3.85 -2.87
N ASP A 376 -15.19 4.93 -2.44
CA ASP A 376 -15.37 5.21 -1.01
C ASP A 376 -16.20 4.12 -0.34
N MET A 377 -15.83 3.71 0.87
CA MET A 377 -16.59 2.76 1.67
C MET A 377 -17.73 3.46 2.42
N VAL A 378 -18.89 2.80 2.50
CA VAL A 378 -20.12 3.35 3.08
C VAL A 378 -20.87 2.32 3.93
N CYS A 379 -21.54 2.80 4.99
CA CYS A 379 -22.55 2.06 5.72
C CYS A 379 -23.94 2.51 5.25
N VAL A 380 -24.71 1.57 4.72
CA VAL A 380 -26.09 1.75 4.32
C VAL A 380 -26.98 1.33 5.50
N ARG A 381 -27.68 2.29 6.12
CA ARG A 381 -28.59 2.07 7.26
C ARG A 381 -30.03 2.32 6.85
N THR A 382 -30.95 1.44 7.24
CA THR A 382 -32.38 1.77 7.19
C THR A 382 -32.73 2.77 8.28
N CYS A 383 -33.41 3.85 7.93
CA CYS A 383 -33.89 4.86 8.89
C CYS A 383 -35.39 4.68 9.16
N ASN A 384 -35.82 5.05 10.36
CA ASN A 384 -37.22 5.33 10.64
C ASN A 384 -37.57 6.76 10.18
N SER A 385 -38.84 7.15 10.23
CA SER A 385 -39.30 8.50 9.81
C SER A 385 -38.82 9.67 10.69
N ARG A 386 -37.90 9.42 11.63
CA ARG A 386 -37.17 10.41 12.45
C ARG A 386 -35.65 10.39 12.21
N GLY A 387 -35.15 9.58 11.27
CA GLY A 387 -33.72 9.32 11.05
C GLY A 387 -33.09 8.32 12.03
N GLU A 388 -33.60 8.25 13.26
CA GLU A 388 -33.09 7.41 14.36
C GLU A 388 -33.40 5.92 14.21
N GLY A 389 -32.63 5.06 14.90
CA GLY A 389 -32.95 3.64 15.11
C GLY A 389 -32.50 2.67 14.00
N ALA A 390 -31.23 2.69 13.63
CA ALA A 390 -30.66 1.77 12.64
C ALA A 390 -30.43 0.33 13.19
N THR A 391 -31.42 -0.55 13.04
CA THR A 391 -31.31 -1.96 13.46
C THR A 391 -30.52 -2.86 12.50
N SER A 392 -30.14 -2.37 11.31
CA SER A 392 -29.19 -3.04 10.41
C SER A 392 -28.38 -2.05 9.58
N CYS A 393 -27.05 -2.09 9.72
CA CYS A 393 -26.11 -1.55 8.74
C CYS A 393 -25.75 -2.63 7.72
N LYS A 394 -25.69 -2.29 6.43
CA LYS A 394 -24.99 -3.07 5.40
C LYS A 394 -23.80 -2.28 4.89
N GLN A 395 -22.62 -2.90 4.91
CA GLN A 395 -21.40 -2.30 4.43
C GLN A 395 -21.24 -2.56 2.92
N GLY A 396 -20.64 -1.59 2.24
CA GLY A 396 -20.35 -1.66 0.81
C GLY A 396 -19.50 -0.47 0.38
N PHE A 397 -19.32 -0.31 -0.92
CA PHE A 397 -18.58 0.81 -1.49
C PHE A 397 -19.38 1.52 -2.58
N VAL A 398 -19.22 2.83 -2.71
CA VAL A 398 -19.82 3.61 -3.80
C VAL A 398 -19.33 3.03 -5.11
N TYR A 399 -20.25 2.50 -5.92
CA TYR A 399 -19.94 1.94 -7.22
C TYR A 399 -19.88 3.04 -8.28
N ASN A 400 -20.89 3.91 -8.29
CA ASN A 400 -20.92 5.12 -9.11
C ASN A 400 -21.89 6.18 -8.51
N LEU A 401 -21.65 7.46 -8.83
CA LEU A 401 -22.67 8.50 -8.72
C LEU A 401 -23.46 8.57 -10.04
N GLY A 402 -24.76 8.82 -9.97
CA GLY A 402 -25.59 8.92 -11.16
C GLY A 402 -25.33 10.21 -11.94
N GLU A 403 -25.29 10.12 -13.28
CA GLU A 403 -25.23 11.27 -14.18
C GLU A 403 -26.48 12.17 -14.08
N ASP A 404 -27.56 11.67 -13.47
CA ASP A 404 -28.75 12.45 -13.13
C ASP A 404 -28.53 13.45 -11.98
N GLY A 405 -27.45 13.30 -11.20
CA GLY A 405 -27.19 14.10 -10.00
C GLY A 405 -28.17 13.88 -8.85
N CYS A 406 -29.05 12.88 -8.95
CA CYS A 406 -30.09 12.55 -7.96
C CYS A 406 -29.87 11.15 -7.36
N SER A 407 -29.06 10.31 -7.98
CA SER A 407 -28.89 8.89 -7.61
C SER A 407 -27.45 8.48 -7.29
N ILE A 408 -27.31 7.46 -6.44
CA ILE A 408 -26.03 6.87 -6.01
C ILE A 408 -26.14 5.35 -6.05
N THR A 409 -25.16 4.68 -6.65
CA THR A 409 -25.09 3.21 -6.69
C THR A 409 -24.06 2.74 -5.67
N VAL A 410 -24.43 1.81 -4.80
CA VAL A 410 -23.52 1.18 -3.83
C VAL A 410 -23.43 -0.32 -4.11
N ALA A 411 -22.19 -0.84 -4.16
CA ALA A 411 -21.91 -2.27 -4.17
C ALA A 411 -21.89 -2.80 -2.73
N LEU A 412 -22.96 -3.49 -2.32
CA LEU A 412 -23.08 -4.13 -1.01
C LEU A 412 -22.53 -5.56 -1.03
N GLU A 413 -21.80 -5.93 0.02
CA GLU A 413 -21.44 -7.34 0.24
C GLU A 413 -22.68 -8.16 0.63
N SER A 414 -22.81 -9.35 0.02
CA SER A 414 -23.90 -10.28 0.32
C SER A 414 -23.35 -11.57 0.95
N ARG A 415 -24.00 -12.05 2.01
CA ARG A 415 -23.89 -13.45 2.40
C ARG A 415 -24.89 -14.26 1.57
N HIS A 416 -24.44 -15.38 1.04
CA HIS A 416 -25.23 -16.23 0.16
C HIS A 416 -26.53 -16.68 0.88
N GLY A 417 -27.69 -16.26 0.38
CA GLY A 417 -29.01 -16.57 0.97
C GLY A 417 -29.59 -15.54 1.95
N ASP A 418 -28.99 -14.36 2.13
CA ASP A 418 -29.47 -13.35 3.08
C ASP A 418 -30.81 -12.69 2.68
N ALA A 419 -31.89 -13.06 3.36
CA ALA A 419 -33.23 -12.48 3.21
C ALA A 419 -33.33 -10.99 3.62
N THR A 420 -32.31 -10.42 4.26
CA THR A 420 -32.32 -9.03 4.74
C THR A 420 -32.31 -8.00 3.59
N PHE A 421 -31.89 -8.36 2.38
CA PHE A 421 -31.93 -7.42 1.23
C PHE A 421 -33.34 -6.98 0.85
N SER A 422 -34.35 -7.84 1.02
CA SER A 422 -35.76 -7.50 0.79
C SER A 422 -36.27 -6.40 1.74
N ARG A 423 -35.59 -6.16 2.87
CA ARG A 423 -35.96 -5.15 3.87
C ARG A 423 -35.50 -3.72 3.54
N LEU A 424 -34.70 -3.55 2.48
CA LEU A 424 -34.25 -2.23 1.98
C LEU A 424 -35.26 -1.60 0.99
N PHE A 425 -36.09 -2.41 0.33
CA PHE A 425 -37.14 -1.90 -0.54
C PHE A 425 -38.32 -1.36 0.29
N GLY A 426 -38.86 -0.21 -0.10
CA GLY A 426 -39.97 0.43 0.62
C GLY A 426 -39.60 1.07 1.96
N LYS A 427 -38.31 1.40 2.18
CA LYS A 427 -37.83 2.14 3.35
C LYS A 427 -36.87 3.26 2.95
N SER A 428 -36.92 4.36 3.70
CA SER A 428 -35.90 5.40 3.67
C SER A 428 -34.57 4.88 4.23
N VAL A 429 -33.49 5.29 3.59
CA VAL A 429 -32.12 4.85 3.85
C VAL A 429 -31.20 6.06 4.02
N ARG A 430 -30.25 5.91 4.94
CA ARG A 430 -29.10 6.79 5.13
C ARG A 430 -27.82 6.06 4.71
N ILE A 431 -26.93 6.78 4.04
CA ILE A 431 -25.62 6.29 3.60
C ILE A 431 -24.57 7.17 4.27
N ASP A 432 -23.85 6.62 5.24
CA ASP A 432 -22.68 7.26 5.84
C ASP A 432 -21.42 6.80 5.09
N ARG A 433 -20.48 7.70 4.84
CA ARG A 433 -19.09 7.30 4.58
C ARG A 433 -18.53 6.59 5.81
N ILE A 434 -17.77 5.53 5.59
CA ILE A 434 -16.90 4.95 6.63
C ILE A 434 -15.48 5.12 6.17
N GLN A 435 -14.75 6.07 6.76
CA GLN A 435 -13.34 6.25 6.45
C GLN A 435 -12.53 5.00 6.90
N GLY A 436 -12.60 4.63 8.19
CA GLY A 436 -11.78 3.56 8.77
C GLY A 436 -12.11 2.09 8.45
N LEU A 437 -13.20 1.75 7.74
CA LEU A 437 -13.48 0.33 7.39
C LEU A 437 -12.83 -0.12 6.08
N ALA A 438 -12.53 0.80 5.15
CA ALA A 438 -11.67 0.50 4.00
C ALA A 438 -10.29 0.01 4.46
N ASP A 439 -9.81 0.55 5.58
CA ASP A 439 -8.50 0.26 6.14
C ASP A 439 -8.42 -1.08 6.86
N SER A 440 -9.54 -1.65 7.30
CA SER A 440 -9.56 -3.05 7.72
C SER A 440 -9.04 -3.98 6.60
N LEU A 441 -9.35 -3.67 5.33
CA LEU A 441 -8.88 -4.41 4.17
C LEU A 441 -7.48 -3.96 3.71
N ARG A 442 -7.15 -2.66 3.77
CA ARG A 442 -5.78 -2.18 3.48
C ARG A 442 -4.76 -2.79 4.46
N TYR A 443 -5.02 -2.65 5.76
CA TYR A 443 -4.25 -3.25 6.86
C TYR A 443 -4.10 -4.76 6.67
N LYS A 444 -5.19 -5.49 6.44
CA LYS A 444 -5.15 -6.96 6.25
C LYS A 444 -4.31 -7.37 5.05
N ARG A 445 -4.42 -6.66 3.91
CA ARG A 445 -3.62 -6.93 2.71
C ARG A 445 -2.12 -6.61 2.90
N ASN A 446 -1.80 -5.54 3.65
CA ASN A 446 -0.42 -5.20 4.02
C ASN A 446 0.19 -6.24 4.98
N LEU A 447 -0.53 -6.60 6.04
CA LEU A 447 -0.09 -7.60 7.02
C LEU A 447 0.09 -8.98 6.39
N GLU A 448 -0.82 -9.40 5.51
CA GLU A 448 -0.69 -10.64 4.75
C GLU A 448 0.58 -10.66 3.87
N ALA A 449 0.93 -9.53 3.24
CA ALA A 449 2.18 -9.43 2.47
C ALA A 449 3.43 -9.52 3.35
N LEU A 450 3.41 -8.95 4.57
CA LEU A 450 4.48 -9.12 5.54
C LEU A 450 4.61 -10.59 6.00
N MET A 451 3.49 -11.28 6.26
CA MET A 451 3.49 -12.72 6.59
C MET A 451 3.97 -13.60 5.42
N LEU A 452 3.67 -13.21 4.17
CA LEU A 452 4.19 -13.90 2.98
C LEU A 452 5.69 -13.65 2.78
N LEU A 453 6.18 -12.44 3.08
CA LEU A 453 7.60 -12.11 3.08
C LEU A 453 8.37 -12.91 4.15
N GLU A 454 7.87 -12.97 5.37
CA GLU A 454 8.46 -13.75 6.48
C GLU A 454 8.57 -15.24 6.14
N ARG A 455 7.47 -15.82 5.66
CA ARG A 455 7.38 -17.27 5.42
C ARG A 455 8.09 -17.68 4.14
N ASN A 456 7.86 -16.97 3.03
CA ASN A 456 8.27 -17.42 1.70
C ASN A 456 9.45 -16.62 1.12
N GLY A 457 9.83 -15.48 1.71
CA GLY A 457 10.78 -14.53 1.12
C GLY A 457 12.09 -15.15 0.63
N LEU A 458 12.62 -16.12 1.38
CA LEU A 458 13.87 -16.85 1.08
C LEU A 458 13.66 -18.36 0.78
N GLN A 459 12.45 -18.82 0.42
CA GLN A 459 12.23 -20.20 -0.05
C GLN A 459 12.60 -20.35 -1.54
N GLU A 460 13.13 -21.51 -1.93
CA GLU A 460 13.59 -21.77 -3.32
C GLU A 460 12.45 -21.78 -4.37
N ASP A 461 11.18 -21.90 -3.95
CA ASP A 461 9.99 -21.77 -4.81
C ASP A 461 9.47 -20.31 -4.93
N ASN A 462 10.07 -19.35 -4.22
CA ASN A 462 9.70 -17.94 -4.34
C ASN A 462 10.28 -17.31 -5.63
N VAL A 463 9.38 -16.94 -6.52
CA VAL A 463 9.64 -16.15 -7.75
C VAL A 463 10.50 -14.91 -7.47
N SER A 464 10.29 -14.27 -6.32
CA SER A 464 10.84 -12.97 -5.95
C SER A 464 12.13 -13.06 -5.12
N ILE A 465 12.71 -14.26 -4.98
CA ILE A 465 13.84 -14.54 -4.09
C ILE A 465 15.06 -13.64 -4.33
N ALA A 466 15.34 -13.28 -5.59
CA ALA A 466 16.44 -12.38 -5.95
C ALA A 466 16.20 -10.92 -5.51
N VAL A 467 14.94 -10.47 -5.50
CA VAL A 467 14.55 -9.15 -4.99
C VAL A 467 14.72 -9.10 -3.47
N VAL A 468 14.21 -10.11 -2.76
CA VAL A 468 14.30 -10.23 -1.30
C VAL A 468 15.76 -10.32 -0.84
N ALA A 469 16.56 -11.18 -1.48
CA ALA A 469 17.99 -11.33 -1.18
C ALA A 469 18.82 -10.07 -1.48
N THR A 470 18.39 -9.24 -2.44
CA THR A 470 18.99 -7.92 -2.70
C THR A 470 18.64 -6.95 -1.57
N LEU A 471 17.35 -6.76 -1.26
CA LEU A 471 16.89 -5.73 -0.31
C LEU A 471 17.28 -5.99 1.15
N PHE A 472 17.39 -7.25 1.59
CA PHE A 472 17.82 -7.60 2.96
C PHE A 472 19.30 -7.99 3.09
N GLY A 473 20.04 -8.02 1.96
CA GLY A 473 21.45 -8.42 1.91
C GLY A 473 22.44 -7.35 2.32
N ASP A 474 23.72 -7.72 2.44
CA ASP A 474 24.82 -6.73 2.53
C ASP A 474 25.36 -6.41 1.12
N SER A 475 26.03 -5.28 0.93
CA SER A 475 26.74 -4.96 -0.34
C SER A 475 27.73 -6.07 -0.75
N LYS A 476 28.29 -6.79 0.23
CA LYS A 476 29.19 -7.95 0.03
C LYS A 476 28.50 -9.17 -0.59
N ASP A 477 27.17 -9.27 -0.52
CA ASP A 477 26.41 -10.38 -1.09
C ASP A 477 25.85 -10.03 -2.47
N VAL A 478 25.41 -8.78 -2.69
CA VAL A 478 25.06 -8.26 -4.02
C VAL A 478 26.25 -8.41 -4.98
N VAL A 479 27.46 -8.05 -4.54
CA VAL A 479 28.71 -8.24 -5.29
C VAL A 479 29.06 -9.73 -5.51
N LYS A 480 28.59 -10.65 -4.67
CA LYS A 480 28.74 -12.10 -4.90
C LYS A 480 27.74 -12.63 -5.93
N MET A 481 26.47 -12.21 -5.84
CA MET A 481 25.46 -12.56 -6.84
C MET A 481 25.90 -12.10 -8.24
N ALA A 482 26.51 -10.91 -8.33
CA ALA A 482 27.12 -10.40 -9.55
C ALA A 482 28.25 -11.31 -10.07
N LYS A 483 29.25 -11.63 -9.21
CA LYS A 483 30.38 -12.51 -9.56
C LYS A 483 29.97 -13.95 -9.92
N ASN A 484 28.81 -14.40 -9.44
CA ASN A 484 28.22 -15.69 -9.77
C ASN A 484 27.37 -15.65 -11.06
N ASN A 485 27.35 -14.53 -11.80
CA ASN A 485 26.52 -14.27 -12.98
C ASN A 485 24.99 -14.34 -12.76
N LEU A 486 24.55 -14.41 -11.49
CA LEU A 486 23.15 -14.47 -11.06
C LEU A 486 22.46 -13.11 -11.16
N THR A 487 23.21 -12.03 -10.98
CA THR A 487 22.75 -10.66 -11.19
C THR A 487 23.71 -9.89 -12.09
N ASP A 488 23.20 -8.87 -12.76
CA ASP A 488 24.00 -7.93 -13.55
C ASP A 488 23.68 -6.50 -13.13
N TRP A 489 24.73 -5.71 -12.90
CA TRP A 489 24.67 -4.33 -12.44
C TRP A 489 25.41 -3.37 -13.37
N ASP A 490 26.14 -3.90 -14.35
CA ASP A 490 26.97 -3.14 -15.28
C ASP A 490 26.14 -2.56 -16.45
N GLU A 491 26.70 -1.58 -17.14
CA GLU A 491 26.04 -0.87 -18.25
C GLU A 491 26.34 -1.47 -19.64
N SER A 492 27.19 -2.51 -19.67
CA SER A 492 27.83 -3.07 -20.87
C SER A 492 27.01 -4.12 -21.62
N SER A 493 25.99 -4.72 -21.00
CA SER A 493 25.21 -5.85 -21.53
C SER A 493 23.85 -5.46 -22.15
N GLY A 494 23.62 -4.18 -22.46
CA GLY A 494 22.33 -3.71 -22.99
C GLY A 494 22.09 -4.16 -24.45
N PRO A 495 20.87 -4.61 -24.82
CA PRO A 495 20.55 -4.89 -26.21
C PRO A 495 20.57 -3.60 -27.06
N ASP A 496 20.86 -3.71 -28.35
CA ASP A 496 20.87 -2.57 -29.26
C ASP A 496 19.52 -1.85 -29.26
N LEU A 497 19.54 -0.64 -28.70
CA LEU A 497 18.39 0.25 -28.69
C LEU A 497 18.25 0.87 -30.07
N ASN A 498 17.62 0.14 -30.99
CA ASN A 498 16.92 0.77 -32.12
C ASN A 498 15.89 1.74 -31.50
N LEU A 499 16.23 3.03 -31.57
CA LEU A 499 15.48 4.09 -30.92
C LEU A 499 14.23 4.39 -31.75
N SER A 500 13.07 4.30 -31.10
CA SER A 500 11.79 4.75 -31.66
C SER A 500 11.87 6.24 -31.97
N GLU A 501 11.62 6.62 -33.22
CA GLU A 501 11.64 8.00 -33.72
C GLU A 501 10.68 8.96 -32.99
N ARG A 502 9.81 8.42 -32.12
CA ARG A 502 8.77 9.17 -31.40
C ARG A 502 9.28 10.13 -30.34
N TYR A 503 10.45 9.88 -29.72
CA TYR A 503 10.98 10.71 -28.63
C TYR A 503 12.52 10.72 -28.60
N ALA A 504 13.10 11.91 -28.46
CA ALA A 504 14.51 12.10 -28.15
C ALA A 504 14.72 11.94 -26.62
N TYR A 505 15.25 10.80 -26.21
CA TYR A 505 15.57 10.50 -24.80
C TYR A 505 16.96 11.03 -24.43
N ASP A 506 17.09 11.68 -23.26
CA ASP A 506 18.40 12.12 -22.76
C ASP A 506 19.24 10.96 -22.19
N ALA A 507 20.52 11.21 -21.94
CA ALA A 507 21.47 10.22 -21.45
C ALA A 507 21.04 9.55 -20.11
N SER A 508 20.35 10.26 -19.21
CA SER A 508 19.89 9.70 -17.94
C SER A 508 18.66 8.80 -18.13
N GLN A 509 17.75 9.16 -19.04
CA GLN A 509 16.63 8.33 -19.47
C GLN A 509 17.12 7.08 -20.22
N LEU A 510 18.08 7.21 -21.14
CA LEU A 510 18.70 6.10 -21.87
C LEU A 510 19.41 5.11 -20.93
N ARG A 511 20.14 5.62 -19.93
CA ARG A 511 20.75 4.79 -18.87
C ARG A 511 19.69 4.02 -18.07
N ALA A 512 18.60 4.69 -17.68
CA ALA A 512 17.49 4.04 -16.99
C ALA A 512 16.78 2.97 -17.84
N LEU A 513 16.61 3.18 -19.15
CA LEU A 513 16.10 2.16 -20.08
C LEU A 513 17.03 0.94 -20.16
N LYS A 514 18.36 1.14 -20.34
CA LYS A 514 19.33 0.03 -20.39
C LYS A 514 19.30 -0.82 -19.13
N LEU A 515 19.36 -0.19 -17.96
CA LEU A 515 19.31 -0.88 -16.67
C LEU A 515 17.94 -1.55 -16.41
N GLY A 516 16.84 -0.92 -16.83
CA GLY A 516 15.48 -1.42 -16.64
C GLY A 516 15.08 -2.57 -17.55
N LEU A 517 15.78 -2.73 -18.69
CA LEU A 517 15.62 -3.85 -19.62
C LEU A 517 16.61 -5.00 -19.37
N ASN A 518 17.53 -4.85 -18.41
CA ASN A 518 18.43 -5.94 -18.03
C ASN A 518 17.67 -6.98 -17.18
N LYS A 519 17.31 -8.11 -17.79
CA LYS A 519 16.56 -9.19 -17.11
C LYS A 519 17.33 -9.85 -15.95
N LYS A 520 18.65 -9.68 -15.87
CA LYS A 520 19.48 -10.11 -14.73
C LYS A 520 19.52 -9.10 -13.58
N ARG A 521 18.98 -7.88 -13.73
CA ARG A 521 18.94 -6.90 -12.65
C ARG A 521 17.65 -7.09 -11.84
N PRO A 522 17.70 -7.59 -10.59
CA PRO A 522 16.50 -7.90 -9.82
C PRO A 522 15.82 -6.64 -9.28
N VAL A 523 16.60 -5.58 -9.00
CA VAL A 523 16.09 -4.32 -8.44
C VAL A 523 16.69 -3.13 -9.19
N LEU A 524 15.84 -2.19 -9.60
CA LEU A 524 16.24 -0.87 -10.08
C LEU A 524 15.36 0.18 -9.41
N ILE A 525 15.98 1.27 -8.96
CA ILE A 525 15.28 2.42 -8.40
C ILE A 525 15.46 3.58 -9.38
N ILE A 526 14.36 4.12 -9.90
CA ILE A 526 14.35 5.26 -10.81
C ILE A 526 13.84 6.46 -10.04
N GLN A 527 14.77 7.29 -9.53
CA GLN A 527 14.40 8.61 -9.01
C GLN A 527 14.10 9.54 -10.18
N GLY A 528 12.85 9.96 -10.30
CA GLY A 528 12.37 10.89 -11.33
C GLY A 528 11.93 12.22 -10.71
N PRO A 529 12.84 13.21 -10.56
CA PRO A 529 12.52 14.58 -10.17
C PRO A 529 11.42 15.20 -11.05
N PRO A 530 10.74 16.28 -10.60
CA PRO A 530 9.63 16.88 -11.32
C PRO A 530 10.06 17.36 -12.72
N GLY A 531 9.21 17.11 -13.72
CA GLY A 531 9.47 17.46 -15.12
C GLY A 531 10.39 16.49 -15.89
N THR A 532 10.99 15.47 -15.27
CA THR A 532 11.99 14.59 -15.92
C THR A 532 11.44 13.49 -16.85
N GLY A 533 10.14 13.50 -17.15
CA GLY A 533 9.52 12.56 -18.09
C GLY A 533 9.29 11.12 -17.56
N LYS A 534 9.40 10.88 -16.25
CA LYS A 534 9.23 9.57 -15.59
C LYS A 534 8.11 8.68 -16.19
N THR A 535 6.88 9.19 -16.34
CA THR A 535 5.75 8.43 -16.91
C THR A 535 6.00 7.99 -18.36
N VAL A 536 6.63 8.82 -19.19
CA VAL A 536 6.99 8.51 -20.58
C VAL A 536 8.10 7.45 -20.62
N LEU A 537 9.11 7.60 -19.77
CA LEU A 537 10.19 6.62 -19.59
C LEU A 537 9.64 5.24 -19.19
N LEU A 538 8.77 5.17 -18.18
CA LEU A 538 8.15 3.92 -17.75
C LEU A 538 7.26 3.30 -18.83
N THR A 539 6.51 4.11 -19.57
CA THR A 539 5.67 3.64 -20.69
C THR A 539 6.53 2.94 -21.76
N GLU A 540 7.63 3.56 -22.18
CA GLU A 540 8.52 2.96 -23.19
C GLU A 540 9.29 1.74 -22.64
N LEU A 541 9.64 1.75 -21.35
CA LEU A 541 10.26 0.61 -20.66
C LEU A 541 9.31 -0.60 -20.69
N ILE A 542 8.02 -0.41 -20.36
CA ILE A 542 6.98 -1.46 -20.44
C ILE A 542 6.83 -1.96 -21.87
N VAL A 543 6.74 -1.06 -22.85
CA VAL A 543 6.64 -1.41 -24.28
C VAL A 543 7.84 -2.26 -24.73
N ARG A 544 9.06 -1.93 -24.28
CA ARG A 544 10.26 -2.71 -24.62
C ARG A 544 10.35 -4.03 -23.84
N ALA A 545 9.93 -4.09 -22.57
CA ALA A 545 9.87 -5.32 -21.79
C ALA A 545 8.89 -6.33 -22.41
N VAL A 546 7.67 -5.89 -22.75
CA VAL A 546 6.67 -6.75 -23.42
C VAL A 546 7.15 -7.19 -24.81
N LYS A 547 7.86 -6.35 -25.56
CA LYS A 547 8.53 -6.76 -26.83
C LYS A 547 9.64 -7.79 -26.63
N GLN A 548 10.27 -7.85 -25.45
CA GLN A 548 11.19 -8.94 -25.06
C GLN A 548 10.46 -10.17 -24.49
N GLY A 549 9.13 -10.25 -24.62
CA GLY A 549 8.31 -11.36 -24.13
C GLY A 549 8.12 -11.40 -22.61
N GLU A 550 8.36 -10.31 -21.89
CA GLU A 550 8.08 -10.22 -20.45
C GLU A 550 6.63 -9.84 -20.17
N ARG A 551 6.02 -10.52 -19.19
CA ARG A 551 4.70 -10.15 -18.66
C ARG A 551 4.86 -9.20 -17.47
N VAL A 552 4.13 -8.09 -17.48
CA VAL A 552 4.37 -6.95 -16.58
C VAL A 552 3.19 -6.69 -15.65
N LEU A 553 3.46 -6.50 -14.36
CA LEU A 553 2.53 -5.92 -13.38
C LEU A 553 2.95 -4.48 -13.10
N VAL A 554 2.04 -3.52 -13.28
CA VAL A 554 2.27 -2.10 -13.00
C VAL A 554 1.34 -1.68 -11.86
N THR A 555 1.90 -1.12 -10.79
CA THR A 555 1.11 -0.60 -9.68
C THR A 555 1.52 0.79 -9.24
N ALA A 556 0.66 1.44 -8.46
CA ALA A 556 0.94 2.68 -7.76
C ALA A 556 0.09 2.73 -6.46
N PRO A 557 0.44 3.57 -5.46
CA PRO A 557 -0.37 3.73 -4.25
C PRO A 557 -1.77 4.31 -4.53
N SER A 558 -1.90 5.25 -5.47
CA SER A 558 -3.16 5.96 -5.78
C SER A 558 -3.76 5.55 -7.13
N ASN A 559 -5.10 5.52 -7.22
CA ASN A 559 -5.81 5.21 -8.48
C ASN A 559 -5.39 6.15 -9.62
N ALA A 560 -5.31 7.46 -9.37
CA ALA A 560 -4.95 8.46 -10.38
C ALA A 560 -3.57 8.21 -11.03
N ALA A 561 -2.58 7.69 -10.28
CA ALA A 561 -1.28 7.32 -10.83
C ALA A 561 -1.37 6.07 -11.73
N VAL A 562 -2.15 5.06 -11.34
CA VAL A 562 -2.42 3.88 -12.18
C VAL A 562 -3.16 4.29 -13.46
N ASP A 563 -4.19 5.12 -13.34
CA ASP A 563 -5.06 5.50 -14.47
C ASP A 563 -4.31 6.39 -15.48
N LYS A 564 -3.40 7.27 -15.01
CA LYS A 564 -2.45 7.99 -15.87
C LYS A 564 -1.51 7.05 -16.66
N MET A 565 -1.08 5.94 -16.06
CA MET A 565 -0.32 4.89 -16.77
C MET A 565 -1.20 4.14 -17.79
N VAL A 566 -2.48 3.87 -17.48
CA VAL A 566 -3.43 3.27 -18.44
C VAL A 566 -3.63 4.18 -19.66
N GLU A 567 -3.78 5.49 -19.49
CA GLU A 567 -3.93 6.43 -20.62
C GLU A 567 -2.68 6.47 -21.52
N SER A 568 -1.49 6.50 -20.90
CA SER A 568 -0.21 6.48 -21.62
C SER A 568 -0.03 5.18 -22.42
N LEU A 569 -0.27 4.03 -21.78
CA LEU A 569 -0.14 2.71 -22.41
C LEU A 569 -1.23 2.44 -23.45
N SER A 570 -2.44 2.99 -23.31
CA SER A 570 -3.54 2.76 -24.27
C SER A 570 -3.20 3.16 -25.71
N ARG A 571 -2.27 4.11 -25.89
CA ARG A 571 -1.79 4.60 -27.20
C ARG A 571 -0.70 3.72 -27.83
N THR A 572 -0.28 2.64 -27.15
CA THR A 572 0.84 1.77 -27.58
C THR A 572 0.40 0.52 -28.33
N GLY A 573 -0.88 0.15 -28.26
CA GLY A 573 -1.43 -1.06 -28.88
C GLY A 573 -1.26 -2.37 -28.08
N LEU A 574 -0.65 -2.32 -26.89
CA LEU A 574 -0.50 -3.48 -26.01
C LEU A 574 -1.84 -3.98 -25.45
N ASN A 575 -1.92 -5.28 -25.14
CA ASN A 575 -3.04 -5.83 -24.38
C ASN A 575 -2.88 -5.54 -22.88
N ILE A 576 -3.54 -4.48 -22.42
CA ILE A 576 -3.49 -3.98 -21.04
C ILE A 576 -4.83 -4.14 -20.34
N VAL A 577 -4.81 -4.53 -19.06
CA VAL A 577 -6.02 -4.72 -18.23
C VAL A 577 -5.86 -4.01 -16.88
N ARG A 578 -6.82 -3.13 -16.56
CA ARG A 578 -6.89 -2.38 -15.30
C ARG A 578 -7.82 -3.08 -14.30
N VAL A 579 -7.27 -3.51 -13.17
CA VAL A 579 -7.98 -4.21 -12.09
C VAL A 579 -8.28 -3.26 -10.92
N GLY A 580 -9.44 -3.45 -10.28
CA GLY A 580 -10.03 -2.55 -9.26
C GLY A 580 -11.20 -1.74 -9.83
N ASN A 581 -11.93 -1.02 -8.96
CA ASN A 581 -12.93 -0.04 -9.39
C ASN A 581 -12.23 1.32 -9.63
N PRO A 582 -12.12 1.81 -10.88
CA PRO A 582 -11.47 3.09 -11.18
C PRO A 582 -12.38 4.28 -10.85
N VAL A 583 -11.79 5.39 -10.42
CA VAL A 583 -12.50 6.57 -9.90
C VAL A 583 -12.54 7.67 -10.94
N ARG A 584 -13.75 8.17 -11.28
CA ARG A 584 -13.97 9.26 -12.28
C ARG A 584 -13.23 9.00 -13.61
N LEU A 585 -13.62 7.92 -14.27
CA LEU A 585 -13.06 7.44 -15.53
C LEU A 585 -13.13 8.45 -16.68
N SER A 586 -12.03 8.62 -17.41
CA SER A 586 -12.12 8.96 -18.83
C SER A 586 -12.64 7.72 -19.61
N PRO A 587 -13.45 7.87 -20.67
CA PRO A 587 -14.00 6.73 -21.42
C PRO A 587 -12.92 5.78 -21.99
N PHE A 588 -11.71 6.29 -22.23
CA PHE A 588 -10.57 5.48 -22.65
C PHE A 588 -10.08 4.54 -21.55
N VAL A 589 -9.88 5.02 -20.30
CA VAL A 589 -9.52 4.15 -19.17
C VAL A 589 -10.66 3.17 -18.85
N ALA A 590 -11.92 3.58 -19.04
CA ALA A 590 -13.09 2.73 -18.82
C ALA A 590 -13.02 1.45 -19.66
N SER A 591 -12.71 1.61 -20.95
CA SER A 591 -12.56 0.51 -21.92
C SER A 591 -11.45 -0.50 -21.61
N LYS A 592 -10.54 -0.15 -20.69
CA LYS A 592 -9.42 -1.01 -20.23
C LYS A 592 -9.66 -1.61 -18.86
N SER A 593 -10.74 -1.26 -18.17
CA SER A 593 -11.10 -1.89 -16.90
C SER A 593 -11.46 -3.37 -17.10
N LEU A 594 -11.01 -4.24 -16.19
CA LEU A 594 -11.36 -5.67 -16.18
C LEU A 594 -12.87 -5.86 -16.23
N GLY A 595 -13.61 -5.02 -15.48
CA GLY A 595 -15.05 -5.05 -15.44
C GLY A 595 -15.70 -4.80 -16.80
N GLU A 596 -15.32 -3.75 -17.53
CA GLU A 596 -15.94 -3.47 -18.82
C GLU A 596 -15.49 -4.42 -19.93
N ILE A 597 -14.24 -4.89 -19.90
CA ILE A 597 -13.78 -5.95 -20.83
C ILE A 597 -14.60 -7.23 -20.65
N VAL A 598 -14.86 -7.63 -19.40
CA VAL A 598 -15.67 -8.82 -19.06
C VAL A 598 -17.16 -8.57 -19.38
N ASN A 599 -17.71 -7.39 -19.07
CA ASN A 599 -19.08 -7.01 -19.47
C ASN A 599 -19.26 -7.05 -20.99
N CYS A 600 -18.25 -6.61 -21.76
CA CYS A 600 -18.23 -6.68 -23.21
C CYS A 600 -18.21 -8.14 -23.72
N ARG A 601 -17.28 -8.97 -23.25
CA ARG A 601 -17.21 -10.40 -23.61
C ARG A 601 -18.51 -11.14 -23.25
N LEU A 602 -19.10 -10.87 -22.08
CA LEU A 602 -20.34 -11.50 -21.60
C LEU A 602 -21.63 -10.91 -22.20
N ARG A 603 -21.58 -9.83 -23.00
CA ARG A 603 -22.76 -9.04 -23.41
C ARG A 603 -23.81 -9.88 -24.16
N GLN A 604 -23.38 -10.79 -25.03
CA GLN A 604 -24.27 -11.68 -25.76
C GLN A 604 -24.87 -12.75 -24.83
N PHE A 605 -24.03 -13.39 -24.01
CA PHE A 605 -24.43 -14.44 -23.06
C PHE A 605 -25.43 -13.94 -22.02
N ARG A 606 -25.19 -12.76 -21.41
CA ARG A 606 -26.16 -12.12 -20.49
C ARG A 606 -27.50 -11.79 -21.16
N LYS A 607 -27.50 -11.41 -22.45
CA LYS A 607 -28.72 -11.15 -23.24
C LYS A 607 -29.52 -12.42 -23.53
N GLU A 608 -28.85 -13.56 -23.71
CA GLU A 608 -29.50 -14.86 -23.85
C GLU A 608 -30.05 -15.38 -22.50
N LEU A 609 -29.27 -15.24 -21.43
CA LEU A 609 -29.68 -15.63 -20.08
C LEU A 609 -30.89 -14.83 -19.59
N GLU A 610 -30.94 -13.50 -19.74
CA GLU A 610 -32.13 -12.76 -19.31
C GLU A 610 -33.37 -13.06 -20.16
N ARG A 611 -33.25 -13.46 -21.42
CA ARG A 611 -34.40 -14.00 -22.20
C ARG A 611 -34.95 -15.25 -21.50
N LYS A 612 -34.12 -16.28 -21.34
CA LYS A 612 -34.45 -17.53 -20.61
C LYS A 612 -35.02 -17.25 -19.22
N ARG A 613 -34.45 -16.27 -18.50
CA ARG A 613 -34.90 -15.83 -17.17
C ARG A 613 -36.22 -15.06 -17.20
N THR A 614 -36.54 -14.30 -18.25
CA THR A 614 -37.86 -13.66 -18.42
C THR A 614 -38.93 -14.66 -18.80
N ASP A 615 -38.61 -15.68 -19.59
CA ASP A 615 -39.55 -16.72 -20.01
C ASP A 615 -39.88 -17.65 -18.83
N LEU A 616 -38.88 -18.21 -18.14
CA LEU A 616 -39.09 -18.97 -16.89
C LEU A 616 -39.85 -18.17 -15.80
N ARG A 617 -39.75 -16.82 -15.80
CA ARG A 617 -40.55 -15.95 -14.92
C ARG A 617 -42.00 -15.76 -15.38
N LYS A 618 -42.32 -15.94 -16.67
CA LYS A 618 -43.71 -16.02 -17.16
C LYS A 618 -44.31 -17.36 -16.74
N ASP A 619 -43.58 -18.44 -17.00
CA ASP A 619 -43.98 -19.80 -16.66
C ASP A 619 -44.28 -19.91 -15.16
N LEU A 620 -43.38 -19.42 -14.30
CA LEU A 620 -43.58 -19.37 -12.83
C LEU A 620 -44.80 -18.53 -12.38
N ARG A 621 -45.33 -17.62 -13.21
CA ARG A 621 -46.59 -16.88 -12.93
C ARG A 621 -47.83 -17.59 -13.46
N GLN A 622 -47.67 -18.55 -14.37
CA GLN A 622 -48.75 -19.41 -14.86
C GLN A 622 -48.92 -20.66 -13.98
N CYS A 623 -47.85 -21.09 -13.31
CA CYS A 623 -47.86 -22.15 -12.29
C CYS A 623 -48.51 -21.67 -10.98
N ILE A 624 -49.84 -21.62 -10.94
CA ILE A 624 -50.60 -21.16 -9.75
C ILE A 624 -50.87 -22.28 -8.74
N GLU A 625 -50.99 -23.54 -9.19
CA GLU A 625 -51.45 -24.67 -8.34
C GLU A 625 -50.41 -25.77 -8.12
N ASP A 626 -49.36 -25.83 -8.96
CA ASP A 626 -48.45 -26.99 -9.03
C ASP A 626 -47.07 -26.70 -8.40
N ASP A 627 -46.98 -26.82 -7.06
CA ASP A 627 -45.83 -26.35 -6.27
C ASP A 627 -44.53 -27.15 -6.54
N SER A 628 -44.66 -28.40 -7.02
CA SER A 628 -43.54 -29.22 -7.50
C SER A 628 -42.92 -28.63 -8.77
N LEU A 629 -43.75 -28.25 -9.74
CA LEU A 629 -43.29 -27.66 -11.00
C LEU A 629 -42.74 -26.24 -10.77
N ALA A 630 -43.36 -25.47 -9.87
CA ALA A 630 -42.82 -24.21 -9.39
C ALA A 630 -41.45 -24.38 -8.70
N ALA A 631 -41.23 -25.45 -7.93
CA ALA A 631 -39.92 -25.78 -7.34
C ALA A 631 -38.86 -26.09 -8.42
N GLY A 632 -39.24 -26.83 -9.47
CA GLY A 632 -38.39 -27.07 -10.64
C GLY A 632 -37.94 -25.77 -11.32
N ILE A 633 -38.88 -24.85 -11.60
CA ILE A 633 -38.56 -23.55 -12.20
C ILE A 633 -37.68 -22.68 -11.28
N ARG A 634 -37.96 -22.67 -9.96
CA ARG A 634 -37.12 -21.99 -8.95
C ARG A 634 -35.68 -22.54 -8.96
N GLN A 635 -35.49 -23.85 -9.14
CA GLN A 635 -34.16 -24.48 -9.26
C GLN A 635 -33.48 -24.15 -10.59
N LEU A 636 -34.20 -24.11 -11.72
CA LEU A 636 -33.65 -23.69 -13.02
C LEU A 636 -33.16 -22.23 -12.98
N LEU A 637 -33.95 -21.32 -12.40
CA LEU A 637 -33.55 -19.92 -12.21
C LEU A 637 -32.30 -19.79 -11.32
N LYS A 638 -32.12 -20.69 -10.34
CA LYS A 638 -30.91 -20.77 -9.51
C LYS A 638 -29.71 -21.33 -10.27
N GLN A 639 -29.91 -22.29 -11.18
CA GLN A 639 -28.86 -22.84 -12.03
C GLN A 639 -28.35 -21.80 -13.03
N LEU A 640 -29.23 -21.08 -13.73
CA LEU A 640 -28.84 -19.99 -14.64
C LEU A 640 -28.00 -18.90 -13.96
N GLY A 641 -28.22 -18.66 -12.66
CA GLY A 641 -27.38 -17.78 -11.84
C GLY A 641 -25.96 -18.32 -11.64
N LYS A 642 -25.83 -19.62 -11.31
CA LYS A 642 -24.52 -20.29 -11.20
C LYS A 642 -23.80 -20.33 -12.55
N ASP A 643 -24.51 -20.56 -13.64
CA ASP A 643 -23.93 -20.63 -14.99
C ASP A 643 -23.34 -19.26 -15.38
N LEU A 644 -24.02 -18.16 -15.04
CA LEU A 644 -23.48 -16.80 -15.18
C LEU A 644 -22.23 -16.59 -14.33
N GLU A 645 -22.27 -16.92 -13.03
CA GLU A 645 -21.11 -16.80 -12.14
C GLU A 645 -19.91 -17.61 -12.65
N ASN A 646 -20.13 -18.82 -13.14
CA ASN A 646 -19.08 -19.70 -13.64
C ASN A 646 -18.48 -19.16 -14.94
N LYS A 647 -19.31 -18.71 -15.89
CA LYS A 647 -18.82 -18.12 -17.14
C LYS A 647 -18.13 -16.77 -16.91
N GLU A 648 -18.54 -15.99 -15.91
CA GLU A 648 -17.84 -14.78 -15.48
C GLU A 648 -16.46 -15.12 -14.89
N LYS A 649 -16.38 -16.08 -13.96
CA LYS A 649 -15.11 -16.56 -13.37
C LYS A 649 -14.18 -17.20 -14.40
N GLU A 650 -14.70 -17.71 -15.52
CA GLU A 650 -13.92 -18.16 -16.68
C GLU A 650 -13.41 -16.99 -17.52
N THR A 651 -14.31 -16.10 -17.95
CA THR A 651 -13.98 -14.92 -18.76
C THR A 651 -12.95 -14.02 -18.08
N ILE A 652 -13.02 -13.85 -16.74
CA ILE A 652 -12.02 -13.11 -15.96
C ILE A 652 -10.63 -13.78 -16.03
N ARG A 653 -10.56 -15.12 -15.96
CA ARG A 653 -9.29 -15.86 -16.04
C ARG A 653 -8.67 -15.70 -17.43
N GLU A 654 -9.47 -15.86 -18.49
CA GLU A 654 -9.03 -15.63 -19.88
C GLU A 654 -8.48 -14.21 -20.05
N VAL A 655 -9.26 -13.18 -19.69
CA VAL A 655 -8.87 -11.76 -19.86
C VAL A 655 -7.56 -11.45 -19.13
N LEU A 656 -7.34 -12.00 -17.94
CA LEU A 656 -6.12 -11.79 -17.17
C LEU A 656 -4.94 -12.64 -17.68
N SER A 657 -5.16 -13.85 -18.20
CA SER A 657 -4.10 -14.67 -18.81
C SER A 657 -3.64 -14.09 -20.16
N ASP A 658 -4.56 -13.54 -20.95
CA ASP A 658 -4.28 -12.88 -22.22
C ASP A 658 -3.49 -11.56 -22.03
N ALA A 659 -3.53 -10.97 -20.83
CA ALA A 659 -2.97 -9.65 -20.53
C ALA A 659 -1.44 -9.67 -20.49
N GLN A 660 -0.83 -8.84 -21.36
CA GLN A 660 0.60 -8.56 -21.38
C GLN A 660 1.01 -7.63 -20.23
N VAL A 661 0.13 -6.67 -19.92
CA VAL A 661 0.29 -5.73 -18.80
C VAL A 661 -0.96 -5.74 -17.92
N VAL A 662 -0.80 -6.06 -16.63
CA VAL A 662 -1.84 -5.90 -15.62
C VAL A 662 -1.57 -4.62 -14.83
N LEU A 663 -2.59 -3.81 -14.60
CA LEU A 663 -2.50 -2.54 -13.88
C LEU A 663 -3.44 -2.51 -12.68
N SER A 664 -2.96 -2.21 -11.47
CA SER A 664 -3.79 -2.08 -10.27
C SER A 664 -3.18 -1.10 -9.27
N THR A 665 -3.89 -0.73 -8.20
CA THR A 665 -3.20 -0.13 -7.05
C THR A 665 -2.29 -1.16 -6.36
N ASN A 666 -1.36 -0.71 -5.52
CA ASN A 666 -0.51 -1.60 -4.71
C ASN A 666 -1.36 -2.56 -3.87
N THR A 667 -2.37 -2.04 -3.17
CA THR A 667 -3.35 -2.86 -2.42
C THR A 667 -4.26 -3.67 -3.34
N GLY A 668 -4.54 -3.20 -4.56
CA GLY A 668 -5.27 -3.93 -5.59
C GLY A 668 -4.56 -5.20 -6.07
N ALA A 669 -3.22 -5.23 -6.07
CA ALA A 669 -2.45 -6.42 -6.44
C ALA A 669 -2.57 -7.57 -5.43
N ALA A 670 -3.11 -7.33 -4.22
CA ALA A 670 -3.44 -8.41 -3.28
C ALA A 670 -4.72 -9.17 -3.66
N ASP A 671 -5.45 -8.72 -4.68
CA ASP A 671 -6.72 -9.33 -5.05
C ASP A 671 -6.54 -10.80 -5.49
N PRO A 672 -7.39 -11.74 -5.03
CA PRO A 672 -7.32 -13.14 -5.44
C PRO A 672 -7.40 -13.36 -6.96
N LEU A 673 -8.03 -12.44 -7.71
CA LEU A 673 -8.03 -12.52 -9.17
C LEU A 673 -6.62 -12.29 -9.74
N VAL A 674 -5.91 -11.26 -9.29
CA VAL A 674 -4.55 -10.95 -9.74
C VAL A 674 -3.59 -12.09 -9.38
N ARG A 675 -3.52 -12.42 -8.08
CA ARG A 675 -2.59 -13.44 -7.54
C ARG A 675 -2.76 -14.84 -8.16
N ARG A 676 -3.97 -15.19 -8.60
CA ARG A 676 -4.23 -16.50 -9.26
C ARG A 676 -3.80 -16.55 -10.72
N THR A 677 -3.40 -15.44 -11.32
CA THR A 677 -3.00 -15.40 -12.74
C THR A 677 -1.54 -15.77 -13.00
N GLY A 678 -0.90 -16.48 -12.05
CA GLY A 678 0.52 -16.80 -12.10
C GLY A 678 1.43 -15.59 -11.83
N SER A 679 2.72 -15.80 -12.01
CA SER A 679 3.74 -14.77 -11.76
C SER A 679 3.91 -13.79 -12.93
N PHE A 680 4.58 -12.68 -12.62
CA PHE A 680 5.04 -11.69 -13.57
C PHE A 680 6.55 -11.78 -13.71
N ASP A 681 7.09 -11.41 -14.87
CA ASP A 681 8.53 -11.25 -15.04
C ASP A 681 8.98 -9.97 -14.35
N LEU A 682 8.31 -8.86 -14.67
CA LEU A 682 8.61 -7.53 -14.18
C LEU A 682 7.45 -6.95 -13.38
N VAL A 683 7.75 -6.45 -12.17
CA VAL A 683 6.88 -5.58 -11.38
C VAL A 683 7.42 -4.14 -11.47
N ILE A 684 6.55 -3.17 -11.76
CA ILE A 684 6.87 -1.74 -11.70
C ILE A 684 5.93 -1.08 -10.69
N ILE A 685 6.49 -0.40 -9.69
CA ILE A 685 5.72 0.47 -8.79
C ILE A 685 6.03 1.92 -9.15
N ASP A 686 5.08 2.65 -9.75
CA ASP A 686 5.18 4.10 -9.90
C ASP A 686 4.63 4.81 -8.64
N GLU A 687 5.11 6.04 -8.42
CA GLU A 687 4.91 6.82 -7.21
C GLU A 687 5.29 6.07 -5.92
N ALA A 688 6.25 5.15 -5.99
CA ALA A 688 6.71 4.33 -4.86
C ALA A 688 7.27 5.14 -3.67
N GLY A 689 7.59 6.43 -3.87
CA GLY A 689 7.95 7.37 -2.80
C GLY A 689 6.78 7.74 -1.86
N GLN A 690 5.54 7.63 -2.33
CA GLN A 690 4.30 7.93 -1.59
C GLN A 690 3.72 6.68 -0.89
N ALA A 691 4.29 5.49 -1.13
CA ALA A 691 3.79 4.22 -0.60
C ALA A 691 4.54 3.81 0.68
N ILE A 692 3.80 3.47 1.74
CA ILE A 692 4.40 2.79 2.90
C ILE A 692 5.05 1.47 2.46
N GLU A 693 6.17 1.11 3.07
CA GLU A 693 6.95 -0.06 2.66
C GLU A 693 6.14 -1.38 2.64
N PRO A 694 5.28 -1.71 3.63
CA PRO A 694 4.45 -2.92 3.58
C PRO A 694 3.53 -3.02 2.35
N ALA A 695 3.03 -1.89 1.84
CA ALA A 695 2.17 -1.88 0.66
C ALA A 695 2.96 -2.16 -0.63
N CYS A 696 4.26 -1.87 -0.67
CA CYS A 696 5.12 -2.21 -1.81
C CYS A 696 5.40 -3.71 -1.90
N TRP A 697 5.43 -4.42 -0.77
CA TRP A 697 5.66 -5.87 -0.75
C TRP A 697 4.52 -6.69 -1.39
N ILE A 698 3.28 -6.16 -1.44
CA ILE A 698 2.12 -6.81 -2.07
C ILE A 698 2.37 -7.17 -3.55
N PRO A 699 2.74 -6.23 -4.45
CA PRO A 699 3.08 -6.55 -5.84
C PRO A 699 4.48 -7.15 -5.99
N ILE A 700 5.47 -6.77 -5.17
CA ILE A 700 6.86 -7.27 -5.29
C ILE A 700 6.91 -8.80 -5.20
N LEU A 701 6.17 -9.40 -4.27
CA LEU A 701 6.17 -10.85 -4.05
C LEU A 701 5.56 -11.67 -5.21
N GLN A 702 5.14 -11.03 -6.30
CA GLN A 702 4.54 -11.65 -7.49
C GLN A 702 5.46 -11.57 -8.73
N GLY A 703 6.66 -10.96 -8.62
CA GLY A 703 7.54 -10.67 -9.75
C GLY A 703 8.98 -11.16 -9.61
N LYS A 704 9.59 -11.60 -10.71
CA LYS A 704 11.00 -12.04 -10.73
C LYS A 704 11.99 -10.88 -10.50
N ARG A 705 11.65 -9.69 -11.01
CA ARG A 705 12.41 -8.44 -10.85
C ARG A 705 11.48 -7.24 -10.63
N CYS A 706 11.96 -6.23 -9.92
CA CYS A 706 11.21 -5.05 -9.51
C CYS A 706 11.87 -3.74 -9.95
N ILE A 707 11.06 -2.79 -10.42
CA ILE A 707 11.45 -1.39 -10.65
C ILE A 707 10.61 -0.50 -9.72
N LEU A 708 11.28 0.24 -8.83
CA LEU A 708 10.66 1.25 -7.98
C LEU A 708 10.88 2.62 -8.60
N ALA A 709 9.81 3.30 -8.99
CA ALA A 709 9.87 4.61 -9.63
C ALA A 709 9.09 5.66 -8.82
N GLY A 710 9.64 6.87 -8.73
CA GLY A 710 9.08 7.92 -7.89
C GLY A 710 10.15 8.93 -7.48
N ASP A 711 9.91 9.66 -6.40
CA ASP A 711 10.85 10.64 -5.88
C ASP A 711 10.67 10.85 -4.37
N HIS A 712 11.67 10.45 -3.58
CA HIS A 712 11.68 10.64 -2.12
C HIS A 712 11.88 12.11 -1.71
N CYS A 713 12.17 13.02 -2.65
CA CYS A 713 12.19 14.46 -2.41
C CYS A 713 10.81 15.13 -2.57
N GLN A 714 9.79 14.39 -3.05
CA GLN A 714 8.38 14.82 -3.09
C GLN A 714 7.60 14.13 -1.96
N LEU A 715 6.26 14.21 -1.94
CA LEU A 715 5.45 13.78 -0.77
C LEU A 715 5.78 12.35 -0.32
N ALA A 716 5.99 12.21 0.99
CA ALA A 716 6.11 10.94 1.68
C ALA A 716 4.73 10.25 1.81
N PRO A 717 4.67 8.98 2.25
CA PRO A 717 3.41 8.36 2.64
C PRO A 717 2.76 9.14 3.78
N VAL A 718 1.43 9.31 3.71
CA VAL A 718 0.66 9.91 4.81
C VAL A 718 0.57 8.89 5.94
N VAL A 719 0.89 9.34 7.16
CA VAL A 719 0.83 8.57 8.41
C VAL A 719 0.27 9.50 9.49
N LEU A 720 -0.88 9.13 10.06
CA LEU A 720 -1.63 9.87 11.07
C LEU A 720 -0.97 9.77 12.45
N SER A 721 -0.56 8.56 12.83
CA SER A 721 0.01 8.30 14.15
C SER A 721 1.44 8.79 14.23
N ARG A 722 1.68 9.82 15.07
CA ARG A 722 3.02 10.34 15.35
C ARG A 722 3.99 9.23 15.79
N LYS A 723 3.51 8.26 16.56
CA LYS A 723 4.28 7.08 16.99
C LYS A 723 4.69 6.18 15.81
N ALA A 724 3.78 5.95 14.86
CA ALA A 724 4.09 5.16 13.66
C ALA A 724 5.05 5.90 12.72
N LEU A 725 4.88 7.22 12.57
CA LEU A 725 5.75 8.10 11.79
C LEU A 725 7.18 8.11 12.33
N ASP A 726 7.35 8.38 13.63
CA ASP A 726 8.66 8.41 14.30
C ASP A 726 9.31 7.02 14.39
N GLY A 727 8.49 5.95 14.48
CA GLY A 727 8.93 4.56 14.35
C GLY A 727 9.37 4.15 12.93
N GLY A 728 9.11 4.99 11.92
CA GLY A 728 9.63 4.85 10.56
C GLY A 728 8.62 4.49 9.47
N LEU A 729 7.32 4.36 9.77
CA LEU A 729 6.30 3.96 8.77
C LEU A 729 6.18 4.95 7.60
N GLY A 730 6.50 6.23 7.85
CA GLY A 730 6.55 7.30 6.83
C GLY A 730 7.79 7.27 5.94
N LYS A 731 8.70 6.29 6.08
CA LYS A 731 9.77 6.04 5.11
C LYS A 731 9.27 5.04 4.07
N SER A 732 9.30 5.45 2.81
CA SER A 732 8.92 4.56 1.71
C SER A 732 10.02 3.57 1.36
N LEU A 733 9.66 2.44 0.76
CA LEU A 733 10.65 1.47 0.26
C LEU A 733 11.61 2.12 -0.75
N LEU A 734 11.12 3.08 -1.56
CA LEU A 734 11.97 3.81 -2.49
C LEU A 734 13.01 4.66 -1.76
N GLU A 735 12.68 5.28 -0.63
CA GLU A 735 13.62 6.07 0.18
C GLU A 735 14.64 5.15 0.87
N THR A 736 14.18 4.10 1.58
CA THR A 736 15.04 3.11 2.22
C THR A 736 16.01 2.49 1.22
N ALA A 737 15.50 1.92 0.12
CA ALA A 737 16.31 1.21 -0.86
C ALA A 737 17.20 2.14 -1.69
N SER A 738 16.87 3.45 -1.83
CA SER A 738 17.76 4.42 -2.50
C SER A 738 19.12 4.55 -1.80
N SER A 739 19.16 4.32 -0.48
CA SER A 739 20.37 4.39 0.34
C SER A 739 21.14 3.08 0.45
N LEU A 740 20.57 1.95 0.01
CA LEU A 740 21.22 0.65 0.11
C LEU A 740 22.37 0.50 -0.89
N HIS A 741 23.36 -0.31 -0.50
CA HIS A 741 24.53 -0.67 -1.31
C HIS A 741 25.24 0.53 -1.93
N ASP A 742 25.43 1.59 -1.14
CA ASP A 742 26.15 2.80 -1.54
C ASP A 742 25.52 3.49 -2.77
N GLY A 743 24.21 3.28 -2.97
CA GLY A 743 23.43 3.83 -4.09
C GLY A 743 23.41 2.98 -5.35
N LEU A 744 24.04 1.79 -5.38
CA LEU A 744 24.16 0.91 -6.55
C LEU A 744 22.82 0.58 -7.25
N LEU A 745 21.73 0.50 -6.48
CA LEU A 745 20.39 0.19 -6.99
C LEU A 745 19.78 1.36 -7.80
N THR A 746 20.27 2.58 -7.61
CA THR A 746 19.60 3.84 -7.95
C THR A 746 20.13 4.47 -9.23
N THR A 747 19.22 4.84 -10.13
CA THR A 747 19.46 5.80 -11.21
C THR A 747 18.58 7.03 -11.02
N ARG A 748 19.09 8.21 -11.37
CA ARG A 748 18.39 9.49 -11.22
C ARG A 748 18.28 10.16 -12.58
N LEU A 749 17.08 10.62 -12.92
CA LEU A 749 16.85 11.41 -14.13
C LEU A 749 17.29 12.86 -13.89
N THR A 750 18.02 13.45 -14.84
CA THR A 750 18.72 14.73 -14.63
C THR A 750 18.26 15.88 -15.52
N VAL A 751 17.56 15.62 -16.62
CA VAL A 751 17.02 16.67 -17.51
C VAL A 751 15.51 16.83 -17.27
N GLN A 752 15.05 18.06 -17.08
CA GLN A 752 13.63 18.39 -16.88
C GLN A 752 13.06 19.21 -18.04
N TYR A 753 11.79 18.94 -18.37
CA TYR A 753 11.08 19.42 -19.55
C TYR A 753 9.77 20.16 -19.18
N ARG A 754 9.72 20.78 -17.99
CA ARG A 754 8.53 21.44 -17.42
C ARG A 754 8.76 22.92 -17.10
N MET A 755 9.78 23.20 -16.29
CA MET A 755 9.97 24.44 -15.54
C MET A 755 10.90 25.41 -16.28
N HIS A 756 10.64 26.71 -16.17
CA HIS A 756 11.64 27.76 -16.44
C HIS A 756 12.87 27.57 -15.54
N ASP A 757 14.07 27.86 -16.05
CA ASP A 757 15.30 27.46 -15.36
C ASP A 757 15.45 28.08 -13.98
N SER A 758 15.04 29.35 -13.79
CA SER A 758 15.07 29.97 -12.45
C SER A 758 14.21 29.26 -11.40
N ILE A 759 13.10 28.63 -11.81
CA ILE A 759 12.24 27.80 -10.94
C ILE A 759 12.93 26.45 -10.67
N ALA A 760 13.41 25.79 -11.74
CA ALA A 760 14.10 24.52 -11.66
C ALA A 760 15.38 24.58 -10.81
N MET A 761 16.15 25.68 -10.91
CA MET A 761 17.40 25.92 -10.20
C MET A 761 17.24 25.93 -8.68
N TRP A 762 16.12 26.47 -8.17
CA TRP A 762 15.83 26.43 -6.73
C TRP A 762 15.65 24.99 -6.26
N ALA A 763 14.71 24.25 -6.87
CA ALA A 763 14.45 22.86 -6.50
C ALA A 763 15.69 21.98 -6.70
N SER A 764 16.41 22.18 -7.81
CA SER A 764 17.68 21.50 -8.12
C SER A 764 18.68 21.66 -6.98
N LYS A 765 18.94 22.90 -6.56
CA LYS A 765 19.91 23.20 -5.51
C LYS A 765 19.48 22.68 -4.14
N GLU A 766 18.25 22.95 -3.74
CA GLU A 766 17.79 22.71 -2.36
C GLU A 766 17.36 21.25 -2.11
N MET A 767 16.92 20.52 -3.14
CA MET A 767 16.38 19.16 -3.03
C MET A 767 17.16 18.09 -3.82
N TYR A 768 17.86 18.46 -4.90
CA TYR A 768 18.53 17.52 -5.82
C TYR A 768 20.04 17.76 -5.99
N HIS A 769 20.67 18.45 -5.02
CA HIS A 769 22.12 18.73 -4.98
C HIS A 769 22.70 19.46 -6.21
N GLY A 770 21.89 20.22 -6.95
CA GLY A 770 22.28 20.92 -8.17
C GLY A 770 22.38 20.03 -9.42
N LEU A 771 21.90 18.78 -9.36
CA LEU A 771 22.02 17.80 -10.44
C LEU A 771 20.90 17.88 -11.50
N LEU A 772 19.79 18.55 -11.18
CA LEU A 772 18.66 18.73 -12.09
C LEU A 772 18.93 19.93 -13.00
N LYS A 773 18.84 19.71 -14.32
CA LYS A 773 19.07 20.70 -15.39
C LYS A 773 17.84 20.88 -16.26
N SER A 774 17.60 22.10 -16.72
CA SER A 774 16.53 22.39 -17.68
C SER A 774 16.93 21.98 -19.10
N SER A 775 15.97 21.45 -19.87
CA SER A 775 16.09 21.34 -21.32
C SER A 775 15.97 22.72 -21.96
N ASP A 776 16.72 22.97 -23.05
CA ASP A 776 16.70 24.23 -23.78
C ASP A 776 15.29 24.63 -24.25
N LEU A 777 14.40 23.64 -24.47
CA LEU A 777 12.98 23.82 -24.82
C LEU A 777 12.13 24.52 -23.74
N VAL A 778 12.58 24.52 -22.48
CA VAL A 778 11.86 25.13 -21.35
C VAL A 778 12.71 26.09 -20.51
N ALA A 779 14.04 26.09 -20.68
CA ALA A 779 14.96 26.85 -19.84
C ALA A 779 14.60 28.35 -19.76
N SER A 780 14.10 28.94 -20.86
CA SER A 780 13.78 30.36 -20.99
C SER A 780 12.28 30.67 -21.20
N HIS A 781 11.38 29.68 -21.10
CA HIS A 781 9.95 29.90 -21.45
C HIS A 781 9.16 30.71 -20.41
N LEU A 782 8.34 31.64 -20.88
CA LEU A 782 7.57 32.61 -20.09
C LEU A 782 6.08 32.60 -20.48
N LEU A 783 5.23 33.22 -19.67
CA LEU A 783 3.81 33.37 -20.01
C LEU A 783 3.62 34.25 -21.26
N ALA A 784 4.45 35.28 -21.41
CA ALA A 784 4.48 36.21 -22.53
C ALA A 784 4.84 35.57 -23.89
N ASP A 785 5.32 34.32 -23.92
CA ASP A 785 5.64 33.60 -25.16
C ASP A 785 4.41 32.96 -25.81
N SER A 786 3.27 32.94 -25.10
CA SER A 786 1.99 32.53 -25.66
C SER A 786 1.40 33.65 -26.53
N PRO A 787 1.00 33.40 -27.78
CA PRO A 787 0.60 34.45 -28.74
C PRO A 787 -0.67 35.22 -28.35
N VAL A 788 -1.43 34.74 -27.36
CA VAL A 788 -2.64 35.39 -26.82
C VAL A 788 -2.32 36.25 -25.59
N VAL A 789 -1.13 36.11 -25.00
CA VAL A 789 -0.75 36.74 -23.73
C VAL A 789 -0.02 38.05 -23.98
N LYS A 790 -0.55 39.15 -23.43
CA LYS A 790 0.08 40.47 -23.40
C LYS A 790 1.40 40.39 -22.63
N ALA A 791 2.48 40.87 -23.24
CA ALA A 791 3.81 40.91 -22.64
C ALA A 791 3.93 42.04 -21.60
N THR A 792 3.59 41.76 -20.35
CA THR A 792 3.67 42.68 -19.21
C THR A 792 4.85 42.32 -18.30
N TRP A 793 5.12 43.15 -17.28
CA TRP A 793 6.16 42.84 -16.29
C TRP A 793 5.83 41.58 -15.47
N ILE A 794 4.55 41.23 -15.33
CA ILE A 794 4.08 40.01 -14.64
C ILE A 794 4.30 38.79 -15.54
N THR A 795 3.86 38.83 -16.80
CA THR A 795 3.93 37.67 -17.72
C THR A 795 5.34 37.40 -18.25
N ARG A 796 6.27 38.35 -18.11
CA ARG A 796 7.72 38.19 -18.29
C ARG A 796 8.48 37.76 -17.03
N CYS A 797 7.81 37.62 -15.89
CA CYS A 797 8.44 37.22 -14.63
C CYS A 797 8.18 35.73 -14.32
N PRO A 798 9.22 34.89 -14.15
CA PRO A 798 9.01 33.47 -13.82
C PRO A 798 8.82 33.20 -12.31
N LEU A 799 9.27 34.11 -11.45
CA LEU A 799 9.27 33.99 -9.99
C LEU A 799 8.79 35.30 -9.36
N LEU A 800 7.59 35.33 -8.79
CA LEU A 800 7.03 36.51 -8.12
C LEU A 800 6.80 36.24 -6.63
N LEU A 801 7.20 37.18 -5.77
CA LEU A 801 6.84 37.21 -4.36
C LEU A 801 5.97 38.44 -4.10
N LEU A 802 4.75 38.20 -3.63
CA LEU A 802 3.84 39.20 -3.10
C LEU A 802 3.92 39.15 -1.56
N ASP A 803 4.65 40.09 -0.99
CA ASP A 803 4.86 40.19 0.45
C ASP A 803 3.67 40.93 1.09
N THR A 804 3.03 40.32 2.08
CA THR A 804 1.95 40.96 2.86
C THR A 804 2.48 41.91 3.92
N ARG A 805 3.80 41.90 4.19
CA ARG A 805 4.47 42.99 4.91
C ARG A 805 4.68 44.18 3.99
N MET A 806 4.35 45.36 4.49
CA MET A 806 4.68 46.65 3.88
C MET A 806 6.15 47.02 4.09
N PRO A 807 6.74 47.93 3.30
CA PRO A 807 8.16 48.31 3.43
C PRO A 807 8.54 48.94 4.79
N ASN A 808 7.56 49.47 5.52
CA ASN A 808 7.71 49.97 6.89
C ASN A 808 7.66 48.87 7.97
N GLY A 809 7.58 47.60 7.58
CA GLY A 809 7.50 46.44 8.49
C GLY A 809 6.10 46.14 9.04
N ALA A 810 5.10 46.99 8.76
CA ALA A 810 3.71 46.71 9.15
C ALA A 810 3.12 45.57 8.31
N LEU A 811 2.25 44.75 8.91
CA LEU A 811 1.44 43.79 8.17
C LEU A 811 0.28 44.54 7.48
N ASN A 812 -0.02 44.20 6.22
CA ASN A 812 -1.15 44.78 5.50
C ASN A 812 -2.50 44.43 6.19
N ILE A 813 -3.49 45.28 5.99
CA ILE A 813 -4.84 45.15 6.57
C ILE A 813 -5.46 43.83 6.09
N GLY A 814 -6.19 43.13 6.97
CA GLY A 814 -6.80 41.82 6.68
C GLY A 814 -5.82 40.64 6.53
N CYS A 815 -4.51 40.86 6.44
CA CYS A 815 -3.53 39.83 6.12
C CYS A 815 -3.07 38.97 7.32
N LYS A 816 -3.89 38.86 8.38
CA LYS A 816 -3.58 38.02 9.56
C LYS A 816 -4.02 36.57 9.33
N GLU A 817 -3.40 35.63 10.03
CA GLU A 817 -3.92 34.26 10.09
C GLU A 817 -5.09 34.16 11.08
N HIS A 818 -6.13 33.42 10.70
CA HIS A 818 -7.30 33.11 11.51
C HIS A 818 -7.49 31.59 11.56
N LEU A 819 -7.97 31.07 12.69
CA LEU A 819 -8.36 29.67 12.84
C LEU A 819 -9.78 29.49 12.30
N ASP A 820 -10.01 28.41 11.56
CA ASP A 820 -11.31 28.06 10.97
C ASP A 820 -12.44 28.00 12.03
N PRO A 821 -13.53 28.78 11.91
CA PRO A 821 -14.67 28.75 12.83
C PRO A 821 -15.41 27.41 12.83
N ALA A 822 -15.30 26.61 11.77
CA ALA A 822 -15.88 25.27 11.70
C ALA A 822 -15.12 24.23 12.56
N GLY A 823 -14.03 24.62 13.23
CA GLY A 823 -13.34 23.77 14.21
C GLY A 823 -12.38 22.74 13.61
N THR A 824 -12.14 22.76 12.30
CA THR A 824 -11.29 21.77 11.58
C THR A 824 -9.81 21.78 12.00
N GLY A 825 -9.38 22.76 12.81
CA GLY A 825 -7.97 23.02 13.12
C GLY A 825 -7.16 23.62 11.96
N SER A 826 -7.81 23.91 10.82
CA SER A 826 -7.19 24.58 9.68
C SER A 826 -7.12 26.11 9.87
N PHE A 827 -6.30 26.76 9.05
CA PHE A 827 -6.12 28.21 9.04
C PHE A 827 -6.54 28.83 7.70
N TYR A 828 -6.97 30.08 7.74
CA TYR A 828 -7.22 30.94 6.58
C TYR A 828 -6.68 32.35 6.84
N ASN A 829 -6.62 33.16 5.78
CA ASN A 829 -6.10 34.52 5.78
C ASN A 829 -6.80 35.30 4.66
N GLU A 830 -7.77 36.15 5.05
CA GLU A 830 -8.67 36.82 4.12
C GLU A 830 -7.94 37.77 3.17
N GLY A 831 -6.98 38.54 3.71
CA GLY A 831 -6.16 39.46 2.93
C GLY A 831 -5.23 38.74 1.95
N GLU A 832 -4.65 37.60 2.33
CA GLU A 832 -3.95 36.76 1.34
C GLU A 832 -4.90 36.27 0.24
N ALA A 833 -6.14 35.90 0.57
CA ALA A 833 -7.11 35.44 -0.40
C ALA A 833 -7.50 36.54 -1.40
N ASP A 834 -7.69 37.79 -0.95
CA ASP A 834 -7.93 38.94 -1.84
C ASP A 834 -6.73 39.21 -2.77
N ILE A 835 -5.51 39.16 -2.24
CA ILE A 835 -4.28 39.35 -3.02
C ILE A 835 -4.13 38.26 -4.09
N VAL A 836 -4.49 37.01 -3.77
CA VAL A 836 -4.51 35.90 -4.73
C VAL A 836 -5.58 36.13 -5.81
N THR A 837 -6.82 36.46 -5.45
CA THR A 837 -7.90 36.74 -6.42
C THR A 837 -7.52 37.88 -7.37
N GLN A 838 -6.93 38.96 -6.86
CA GLN A 838 -6.44 40.06 -7.69
C GLN A 838 -5.26 39.64 -8.60
N GLN A 839 -4.37 38.76 -8.15
CA GLN A 839 -3.30 38.21 -9.00
C GLN A 839 -3.86 37.28 -10.10
N VAL A 840 -4.88 36.47 -9.80
CA VAL A 840 -5.59 35.65 -10.81
C VAL A 840 -6.23 36.57 -11.85
N LEU A 841 -6.98 37.59 -11.43
CA LEU A 841 -7.57 38.59 -12.31
C LEU A 841 -6.51 39.25 -13.20
N ASN A 842 -5.38 39.68 -12.63
CA ASN A 842 -4.29 40.32 -13.39
C ASN A 842 -3.72 39.42 -14.49
N LEU A 843 -3.52 38.13 -14.23
CA LEU A 843 -3.06 37.17 -15.24
C LEU A 843 -4.10 36.98 -16.37
N VAL A 844 -5.38 36.87 -16.03
CA VAL A 844 -6.48 36.71 -17.00
C VAL A 844 -6.65 37.98 -17.86
N HIS A 845 -6.53 39.18 -17.28
CA HIS A 845 -6.53 40.45 -18.05
C HIS A 845 -5.30 40.60 -18.96
N CYS A 846 -4.20 39.93 -18.63
CA CYS A 846 -3.05 39.76 -19.53
C CYS A 846 -3.28 38.71 -20.63
N GLY A 847 -4.42 38.01 -20.68
CA GLY A 847 -4.74 37.00 -21.70
C GLY A 847 -4.28 35.58 -21.35
N VAL A 848 -3.88 35.31 -20.11
CA VAL A 848 -3.59 33.93 -19.66
C VAL A 848 -4.92 33.19 -19.48
N SER A 849 -5.05 31.99 -20.06
CA SER A 849 -6.28 31.21 -19.95
C SER A 849 -6.53 30.81 -18.49
N PRO A 850 -7.74 31.05 -17.93
CA PRO A 850 -8.11 30.61 -16.58
C PRO A 850 -7.77 29.12 -16.31
N SER A 851 -8.02 28.24 -17.29
CA SER A 851 -7.72 26.81 -17.24
C SER A 851 -6.23 26.43 -17.14
N THR A 852 -5.33 27.40 -17.30
CA THR A 852 -3.87 27.23 -17.21
C THR A 852 -3.26 27.88 -15.96
N ILE A 853 -4.11 28.48 -15.11
CA ILE A 853 -3.78 29.05 -13.80
C ILE A 853 -4.27 28.07 -12.72
N VAL A 854 -3.43 27.80 -11.74
CA VAL A 854 -3.80 26.98 -10.57
C VAL A 854 -3.45 27.71 -9.29
N VAL A 855 -4.41 27.74 -8.36
CA VAL A 855 -4.26 28.32 -7.04
C VAL A 855 -4.05 27.20 -6.02
N GLN A 856 -3.04 27.36 -5.16
CA GLN A 856 -2.65 26.38 -4.16
C GLN A 856 -2.55 27.00 -2.77
N SER A 857 -2.94 26.23 -1.75
CA SER A 857 -2.63 26.51 -0.34
C SER A 857 -2.34 25.19 0.39
N PRO A 858 -1.52 25.19 1.47
CA PRO A 858 -1.39 24.04 2.35
C PRO A 858 -2.63 23.78 3.21
N TYR A 859 -3.52 24.76 3.37
CA TYR A 859 -4.62 24.75 4.34
C TYR A 859 -5.99 24.66 3.66
N ILE A 860 -6.86 23.78 4.14
CA ILE A 860 -8.14 23.47 3.47
C ILE A 860 -9.17 24.61 3.60
N ALA A 861 -9.23 25.28 4.75
CA ALA A 861 -10.07 26.47 4.95
C ALA A 861 -9.69 27.61 3.98
N GLN A 862 -8.39 27.86 3.75
CA GLN A 862 -7.96 28.81 2.72
C GLN A 862 -8.35 28.37 1.31
N VAL A 863 -8.31 27.07 1.00
CA VAL A 863 -8.78 26.52 -0.30
C VAL A 863 -10.29 26.70 -0.48
N GLN A 864 -11.09 26.65 0.59
CA GLN A 864 -12.53 26.91 0.55
C GLN A 864 -12.81 28.41 0.31
N LEU A 865 -12.26 29.29 1.15
CA LEU A 865 -12.35 30.75 1.01
C LEU A 865 -11.90 31.25 -0.37
N LEU A 866 -10.84 30.66 -0.93
CA LEU A 866 -10.37 30.98 -2.29
C LEU A 866 -11.33 30.50 -3.39
N ARG A 867 -12.07 29.40 -3.19
CA ARG A 867 -13.11 28.97 -4.14
C ARG A 867 -14.33 29.88 -4.08
N GLU A 868 -14.73 30.30 -2.88
CA GLU A 868 -15.82 31.25 -2.68
C GLU A 868 -15.52 32.58 -3.37
N LYS A 869 -14.39 33.22 -3.01
CA LYS A 869 -13.97 34.50 -3.61
C LYS A 869 -13.68 34.45 -5.12
N LEU A 870 -13.39 33.27 -5.69
CA LEU A 870 -13.23 33.11 -7.15
C LEU A 870 -14.55 32.80 -7.88
N GLN A 871 -15.57 32.25 -7.20
CA GLN A 871 -16.91 32.03 -7.77
C GLN A 871 -17.69 33.34 -7.97
N GLU A 872 -17.39 34.39 -7.19
CA GLU A 872 -17.92 35.74 -7.40
C GLU A 872 -17.62 36.29 -8.81
N TYR A 873 -16.57 35.80 -9.46
CA TYR A 873 -16.12 36.23 -10.78
C TYR A 873 -16.35 35.12 -11.82
N PRO A 874 -17.51 35.07 -12.51
CA PRO A 874 -17.83 33.94 -13.40
C PRO A 874 -16.85 33.72 -14.57
N GLY A 875 -16.07 34.74 -14.94
CA GLY A 875 -14.96 34.61 -15.90
C GLY A 875 -13.75 33.81 -15.39
N LEU A 876 -13.70 33.50 -14.08
CA LEU A 876 -12.62 32.74 -13.42
C LEU A 876 -13.00 31.30 -13.08
N CYS A 877 -14.25 30.87 -13.31
CA CYS A 877 -14.71 29.50 -13.00
C CYS A 877 -13.81 28.34 -13.51
N PRO A 878 -13.01 28.45 -14.59
CA PRO A 878 -12.08 27.39 -14.99
C PRO A 878 -10.74 27.35 -14.21
N VAL A 879 -10.48 28.27 -13.26
CA VAL A 879 -9.27 28.25 -12.41
C VAL A 879 -9.41 27.17 -11.35
N GLU A 880 -8.45 26.23 -11.27
CA GLU A 880 -8.48 25.21 -10.23
C GLU A 880 -7.87 25.72 -8.91
N VAL A 881 -8.64 25.62 -7.82
CA VAL A 881 -8.18 25.86 -6.44
C VAL A 881 -8.05 24.53 -5.72
N SER A 882 -6.84 24.21 -5.24
CA SER A 882 -6.50 22.89 -4.71
C SER A 882 -5.54 22.95 -3.51
N THR A 883 -5.51 21.88 -2.71
CA THR A 883 -4.40 21.69 -1.75
C THR A 883 -3.17 21.18 -2.50
N ILE A 884 -1.98 21.43 -1.95
CA ILE A 884 -0.69 20.96 -2.52
C ILE A 884 -0.75 19.46 -2.85
N ASP A 885 -1.33 18.66 -1.95
CA ASP A 885 -1.44 17.21 -2.05
C ASP A 885 -2.42 16.77 -3.15
N SER A 886 -3.59 17.41 -3.24
CA SER A 886 -4.61 17.07 -4.25
C SER A 886 -4.22 17.47 -5.67
N PHE A 887 -3.21 18.34 -5.86
CA PHE A 887 -2.63 18.66 -7.16
C PHE A 887 -1.38 17.83 -7.53
N GLN A 888 -1.08 16.76 -6.77
CA GLN A 888 0.06 15.90 -7.10
C GLN A 888 -0.08 15.23 -8.48
N GLY A 889 1.05 14.97 -9.15
CA GLY A 889 1.09 14.36 -10.49
C GLY A 889 0.70 15.28 -11.66
N ARG A 890 0.15 16.47 -11.38
CA ARG A 890 -0.29 17.50 -12.36
C ARG A 890 0.73 18.65 -12.49
N GLU A 891 0.44 19.62 -13.37
CA GLU A 891 1.23 20.82 -13.67
C GLU A 891 0.35 21.93 -14.31
N ALA A 892 0.82 23.18 -14.28
CA ALA A 892 0.11 24.35 -14.84
C ALA A 892 1.09 25.41 -15.37
N ASP A 893 0.66 26.28 -16.29
CA ASP A 893 1.53 27.33 -16.84
C ASP A 893 1.86 28.40 -15.79
N ALA A 894 0.84 28.80 -15.02
CA ALA A 894 0.96 29.68 -13.87
C ALA A 894 0.46 28.99 -12.58
N VAL A 895 1.22 29.09 -11.49
CA VAL A 895 0.80 28.64 -10.16
C VAL A 895 0.87 29.80 -9.17
N ILE A 896 -0.17 29.97 -8.35
CA ILE A 896 -0.21 30.98 -7.28
C ILE A 896 -0.36 30.25 -5.95
N ILE A 897 0.52 30.53 -4.99
CA ILE A 897 0.59 29.84 -3.70
C ILE A 897 0.31 30.84 -2.57
N SER A 898 -0.79 30.65 -1.83
CA SER A 898 -1.03 31.32 -0.55
C SER A 898 -0.39 30.50 0.57
N MET A 899 0.46 31.14 1.39
CA MET A 899 1.13 30.48 2.51
C MET A 899 0.31 30.57 3.81
N VAL A 900 -0.63 31.51 3.91
CA VAL A 900 -1.57 31.76 5.02
C VAL A 900 -0.92 32.28 6.31
N ARG A 901 0.22 31.71 6.70
CA ARG A 901 0.82 31.89 8.03
C ARG A 901 1.44 33.28 8.20
N SER A 902 0.87 34.02 9.14
CA SER A 902 1.17 35.40 9.48
C SER A 902 0.93 35.61 10.98
N ASN A 903 1.95 35.31 11.78
CA ASN A 903 1.92 35.37 13.25
C ASN A 903 3.25 35.87 13.86
N PRO A 904 3.22 36.52 15.03
CA PRO A 904 4.41 37.07 15.69
C PRO A 904 5.32 36.01 16.32
N LEU A 905 4.91 34.73 16.37
CA LEU A 905 5.70 33.63 16.92
C LEU A 905 6.66 32.99 15.90
N GLY A 906 6.58 33.37 14.62
CA GLY A 906 7.34 32.71 13.54
C GLY A 906 6.89 31.27 13.27
N ALA A 907 5.69 30.89 13.73
CA ALA A 907 5.20 29.52 13.70
C ALA A 907 4.68 29.18 12.30
N VAL A 908 5.51 28.53 11.47
CA VAL A 908 5.15 28.14 10.10
C VAL A 908 4.26 26.88 10.03
N GLY A 909 4.29 26.02 11.05
CA GLY A 909 3.49 24.79 11.11
C GLY A 909 3.72 23.85 9.91
N PHE A 910 2.64 23.54 9.19
CA PHE A 910 2.60 22.59 8.07
C PHE A 910 3.55 22.97 6.91
N LEU A 911 3.84 24.26 6.75
CA LEU A 911 4.84 24.79 5.80
C LEU A 911 6.29 24.37 6.10
N GLY A 912 6.56 23.80 7.28
CA GLY A 912 7.88 23.29 7.65
C GLY A 912 8.34 22.09 6.79
N ASP A 913 7.41 21.39 6.12
CA ASP A 913 7.73 20.25 5.26
C ASP A 913 8.27 20.68 3.90
N SER A 914 9.61 20.61 3.77
CA SER A 914 10.33 20.84 2.51
C SER A 914 9.81 20.02 1.31
N ARG A 915 9.27 18.82 1.51
CA ARG A 915 8.76 17.96 0.43
C ARG A 915 7.48 18.54 -0.17
N ARG A 916 6.58 19.10 0.65
CA ARG A 916 5.36 19.80 0.20
C ARG A 916 5.67 21.06 -0.58
N ILE A 917 6.59 21.89 -0.07
CA ILE A 917 6.98 23.15 -0.72
C ILE A 917 7.71 22.88 -2.05
N ASN A 918 8.57 21.85 -2.09
CA ASN A 918 9.16 21.35 -3.34
C ASN A 918 8.07 20.94 -4.33
N VAL A 919 7.08 20.16 -3.91
CA VAL A 919 5.95 19.77 -4.76
C VAL A 919 5.21 20.99 -5.30
N ALA A 920 4.80 21.94 -4.46
CA ALA A 920 4.03 23.11 -4.85
C ALA A 920 4.76 23.98 -5.90
N ILE A 921 6.00 24.42 -5.61
CA ILE A 921 6.80 25.25 -6.53
C ILE A 921 7.02 24.53 -7.87
N THR A 922 7.26 23.22 -7.84
CA THR A 922 7.55 22.42 -9.06
C THR A 922 6.30 22.00 -9.84
N ARG A 923 5.10 22.49 -9.49
CA ARG A 923 3.91 22.37 -10.34
C ARG A 923 3.89 23.38 -11.49
N ALA A 924 4.56 24.52 -11.31
CA ALA A 924 4.61 25.58 -12.32
C ALA A 924 5.45 25.19 -13.54
N ARG A 925 5.05 25.64 -14.72
CA ARG A 925 5.84 25.56 -15.95
C ARG A 925 6.60 26.86 -16.18
N LYS A 926 5.89 27.99 -16.32
CA LYS A 926 6.45 29.28 -16.73
C LYS A 926 6.52 30.31 -15.61
N HIS A 927 5.54 30.32 -14.71
CA HIS A 927 5.37 31.35 -13.69
C HIS A 927 4.91 30.76 -12.37
N VAL A 928 5.53 31.18 -11.26
CA VAL A 928 5.00 30.95 -9.91
C VAL A 928 4.97 32.25 -9.11
N THR A 929 3.82 32.53 -8.50
CA THR A 929 3.65 33.56 -7.47
C THR A 929 3.56 32.91 -6.10
N VAL A 930 4.28 33.46 -5.13
CA VAL A 930 4.13 33.16 -3.69
C VAL A 930 3.56 34.38 -3.00
N VAL A 931 2.51 34.19 -2.18
CA VAL A 931 1.91 35.21 -1.31
C VAL A 931 2.14 34.79 0.15
N CYS A 932 2.73 35.67 0.97
CA CYS A 932 3.03 35.39 2.38
C CYS A 932 3.45 36.63 3.20
N ASP A 933 3.36 36.56 4.54
CA ASP A 933 4.16 37.42 5.44
C ASP A 933 5.61 36.92 5.46
N THR A 934 6.55 37.65 4.83
CA THR A 934 7.95 37.18 4.79
C THR A 934 8.63 37.13 6.16
N SER A 935 8.15 37.86 7.16
CA SER A 935 8.70 37.87 8.52
C SER A 935 8.31 36.62 9.32
N THR A 936 7.08 36.11 9.20
CA THR A 936 6.71 34.81 9.79
C THR A 936 7.42 33.68 9.06
N ILE A 937 7.43 33.72 7.74
CA ILE A 937 7.99 32.66 6.89
C ILE A 937 9.52 32.53 7.02
N CYS A 938 10.26 33.62 7.28
CA CYS A 938 11.72 33.56 7.37
C CYS A 938 12.27 32.82 8.60
N HIS A 939 11.44 32.49 9.61
CA HIS A 939 11.86 31.66 10.74
C HIS A 939 12.18 30.21 10.32
N SER A 940 11.62 29.71 9.21
CA SER A 940 12.04 28.43 8.62
C SER A 940 13.30 28.62 7.78
N THR A 941 14.39 27.93 8.14
CA THR A 941 15.66 28.00 7.41
C THR A 941 15.57 27.47 5.97
N PHE A 942 14.55 26.67 5.65
CA PHE A 942 14.24 26.22 4.30
C PHE A 942 13.47 27.30 3.52
N LEU A 943 12.38 27.84 4.07
CA LEU A 943 11.60 28.88 3.39
C LEU A 943 12.41 30.18 3.23
N ALA A 944 13.26 30.53 4.20
CA ALA A 944 14.21 31.63 4.08
C ALA A 944 15.24 31.45 2.95
N ARG A 945 15.48 30.23 2.44
CA ARG A 945 16.29 29.99 1.22
C ARG A 945 15.46 30.23 -0.03
N LEU A 946 14.20 29.78 -0.08
CA LEU A 946 13.25 30.10 -1.16
C LEU A 946 13.05 31.62 -1.32
N LEU A 947 12.77 32.36 -0.23
CA LEU A 947 12.61 33.81 -0.28
C LEU A 947 13.86 34.53 -0.79
N ARG A 948 15.07 34.06 -0.41
CA ARG A 948 16.34 34.59 -0.93
C ARG A 948 16.59 34.25 -2.41
N HIS A 949 16.08 33.11 -2.89
CA HIS A 949 16.16 32.74 -4.30
C HIS A 949 15.24 33.61 -5.16
N ILE A 950 13.98 33.81 -4.73
CA ILE A 950 13.04 34.71 -5.43
C ILE A 950 13.57 36.15 -5.44
N ARG A 951 14.13 36.64 -4.31
CA ARG A 951 14.81 37.95 -4.23
C ARG A 951 16.02 38.11 -5.16
N ARG A 952 16.58 37.02 -5.73
CA ARG A 952 17.76 37.04 -6.62
C ARG A 952 17.44 36.75 -8.09
N TYR A 953 16.44 35.93 -8.38
CA TYR A 953 16.12 35.44 -9.73
C TYR A 953 14.67 35.71 -10.17
N GLY A 954 13.95 36.51 -9.39
CA GLY A 954 12.56 36.88 -9.61
C GLY A 954 12.31 38.34 -9.25
N GLN A 955 11.04 38.68 -9.01
CA GLN A 955 10.63 39.99 -8.52
C GLN A 955 9.95 39.88 -7.16
N VAL A 956 10.07 40.94 -6.36
CA VAL A 956 9.35 41.11 -5.09
C VAL A 956 8.51 42.37 -5.15
N LYS A 957 7.27 42.30 -4.69
CA LYS A 957 6.37 43.44 -4.50
C LYS A 957 5.77 43.36 -3.10
N HIS A 958 5.75 44.48 -2.40
CA HIS A 958 4.96 44.64 -1.17
C HIS A 958 3.55 45.06 -1.57
N VAL A 959 2.51 44.41 -1.04
CA VAL A 959 1.13 44.66 -1.46
C VAL A 959 0.48 45.70 -0.55
N ALA A 960 0.15 46.86 -1.12
CA ALA A 960 -0.41 47.99 -0.41
C ALA A 960 -1.95 48.03 -0.45
N PRO A 961 -2.63 48.40 0.64
CA PRO A 961 -4.08 48.55 0.64
C PRO A 961 -4.49 49.72 -0.26
N GLY A 962 -5.54 49.55 -1.07
CA GLY A 962 -6.08 50.59 -1.96
C GLY A 962 -5.26 50.90 -3.23
N SER A 963 -4.08 50.32 -3.44
CA SER A 963 -3.18 50.64 -4.58
C SER A 963 -3.58 49.97 -5.92
N LEU A 964 -4.87 49.70 -6.13
CA LEU A 964 -5.40 49.10 -7.36
C LEU A 964 -5.87 50.16 -8.39
N ASP A 965 -6.08 51.41 -7.98
CA ASP A 965 -6.39 52.51 -8.90
C ASP A 965 -5.14 53.12 -9.56
N GLY A 966 -4.80 52.55 -10.72
CA GLY A 966 -4.21 53.26 -11.87
C GLY A 966 -2.75 53.75 -11.80
N ALA A 967 -2.30 54.38 -10.71
CA ALA A 967 -1.17 55.30 -10.75
C ALA A 967 0.21 54.71 -10.38
N SER A 968 0.29 53.70 -9.50
CA SER A 968 1.56 53.39 -8.80
C SER A 968 1.82 51.93 -8.43
N GLY A 969 1.45 50.95 -9.28
CA GLY A 969 2.17 49.66 -9.29
C GLY A 969 1.43 48.40 -9.74
N LEU A 970 0.10 48.34 -9.63
CA LEU A 970 -0.71 47.15 -9.96
C LEU A 970 -1.93 47.44 -10.85
N GLY A 971 -2.06 48.67 -11.37
CA GLY A 971 -3.27 49.13 -12.03
C GLY A 971 -3.56 48.49 -13.39
N PHE A 972 -4.70 47.82 -13.47
CA PHE A 972 -5.70 48.09 -14.51
C PHE A 972 -7.01 48.46 -13.81
N SER A 973 -7.77 49.39 -14.39
CA SER A 973 -9.06 49.84 -13.86
C SER A 973 -10.07 48.70 -13.75
N GLN A 974 -11.07 48.84 -12.87
CA GLN A 974 -12.29 48.02 -12.91
C GLN A 974 -12.80 47.93 -14.35
N PRO A 975 -12.84 46.73 -14.97
CA PRO A 975 -13.34 46.59 -16.32
C PRO A 975 -14.86 46.46 -16.28
N THR A 976 -15.55 47.38 -16.95
CA THR A 976 -16.86 47.05 -17.50
C THR A 976 -16.72 45.82 -18.39
N LEU A 977 -17.52 44.78 -18.14
CA LEU A 977 -17.54 43.60 -18.98
C LEU A 977 -17.83 44.00 -20.43
N PRO A 978 -17.18 43.38 -21.43
CA PRO A 978 -17.55 43.60 -22.82
C PRO A 978 -19.00 43.13 -23.00
N SER A 979 -19.88 44.05 -23.39
CA SER A 979 -21.26 43.74 -23.72
C SER A 979 -21.28 42.78 -24.90
N ILE A 980 -21.97 41.65 -24.74
CA ILE A 980 -22.10 40.66 -25.82
C ILE A 980 -23.10 41.21 -26.84
N SER A 981 -22.61 41.45 -28.06
CA SER A 981 -23.38 41.79 -29.26
C SER A 981 -22.84 41.01 -30.45
#